data_AF-A0A7V1L0F0-F1
#
_entry.id   AF-A0A7V1L0F0-F1
#
_cell.length_a   1.000
_cell.length_b   1.000
_cell.length_c   1.000
_cell.angle_alpha   90.00
_cell.angle_beta   90.00
_cell.angle_gamma   90.00
#
_symmetry.space_group_name_H-M   'P 1'
#
loop_
_entity.id
_entity.type
_entity.pdbx_description
1 polymer ?
#
loop_
_entity_poly.entity_id
_entity_poly.type
_entity_poly.pdbx_seq_one_letter_code
_entity_poly.pdbx_strand_id
1 'polypeptide(L)'
;MDTPIRFVKGIGPRKEKLLKKIGIFSLKDLLYYFPRKYQDRRELSLIGEVKEGRFYLVKAEPISLQARKPFRGRKALLEALLRDSSGTILSVWFNQPYLKDYLKKNQFYYFYGRVQRYKGRLQFISPEFEEADFVENFKIKGIVPFYRLTQNLTQKNLRSLIFTCLDKYRGKLLEPLPFEIRKRFGFPNIYQALKNIHFPPDFEEIKQARRRFIFEEFFLLQILIYRRKAEVRLKKREPLNFSPSQIERIKKNLEFTLTEDQEKALGEIISDIGSPYRTSRLLQGDTGCGKTVVVALASFLTAKNGFQSAFMVPTEVLAFQHRENLKKLAKGLNIRIELISSATPSKKKKEVFKKVSEGRVDIIVGTHALLNEDLKFKNLRFIVIDEQHRFGVGQRVLLAKKGQTSSIVIMSATPIPRSLALTLYSDLEVSLIKSYPRQRKPPLTQIIEERDKVYQFIREKVKEGQQAYIIYALVEGEEDSELESAVKMYEKLTEEFKPFKVGLLHGRLSSSQKEKVLRDFRKGKIKILVSTSVVEVGVDVPQATVMVVENPERFGLAQLHQLRGRVMRSSQASYFFMVVNKDLPYSARRRLEVIAQNCDGFKIAEEDLKLRGPGDILGTLQSGYLPKSILQPQQDLELLHKARYSAFQIIRKDPFLQRRENQGIREFLKEKQDRCMLWLGG
;
A
#
# COMPACT_ATOMS: atom_id res chain seq x y z
N MET A 1 7.68 -20.91 19.92
CA MET A 1 7.80 -19.50 19.52
C MET A 1 6.77 -18.62 20.25
N ASP A 2 5.59 -19.15 20.58
CA ASP A 2 4.46 -18.37 21.15
C ASP A 2 4.50 -18.12 22.66
N THR A 3 5.59 -18.49 23.34
CA THR A 3 5.73 -18.26 24.78
C THR A 3 5.50 -16.78 25.09
N PRO A 4 4.48 -16.42 25.91
CA PRO A 4 4.25 -15.04 26.31
C PRO A 4 5.52 -14.45 26.94
N ILE A 5 5.81 -13.19 26.61
CA ILE A 5 7.08 -12.54 26.97
C ILE A 5 7.34 -12.56 28.49
N ARG A 6 6.29 -12.56 29.32
CA ARG A 6 6.37 -12.67 30.79
C ARG A 6 7.03 -13.95 31.30
N PHE A 7 6.98 -15.05 30.53
CA PHE A 7 7.57 -16.34 30.93
C PHE A 7 9.02 -16.49 30.46
N VAL A 8 9.55 -15.49 29.75
CA VAL A 8 10.96 -15.48 29.36
C VAL A 8 11.81 -15.07 30.57
N LYS A 9 12.74 -15.95 30.95
CA LYS A 9 13.66 -15.73 32.08
C LYS A 9 14.38 -14.37 31.93
N GLY A 10 14.37 -13.57 33.00
CA GLY A 10 14.97 -12.23 33.02
C GLY A 10 13.99 -11.08 32.70
N ILE A 11 12.73 -11.39 32.41
CA ILE A 11 11.64 -10.43 32.17
C ILE A 11 10.68 -10.42 33.37
N GLY A 12 10.79 -9.38 34.22
CA GLY A 12 9.81 -9.11 35.27
C GLY A 12 8.64 -8.24 34.80
N PRO A 13 7.61 -8.02 35.65
CA PRO A 13 6.39 -7.28 35.29
C PRO A 13 6.64 -5.86 34.73
N ARG A 14 7.67 -5.17 35.25
CA ARG A 14 8.07 -3.84 34.76
C ARG A 14 8.63 -3.90 33.33
N LYS A 15 9.51 -4.86 33.03
CA LYS A 15 10.08 -5.04 31.68
C LYS A 15 9.03 -5.49 30.68
N GLU A 16 8.11 -6.38 31.10
CA GLU A 16 6.98 -6.80 30.27
C GLU A 16 6.15 -5.60 29.80
N LYS A 17 5.75 -4.69 30.71
CA LYS A 17 5.00 -3.48 30.36
C LYS A 17 5.75 -2.60 29.34
N LEU A 18 7.07 -2.48 29.47
CA LEU A 18 7.90 -1.71 28.53
C LEU A 18 8.00 -2.37 27.15
N LEU A 19 8.17 -3.69 27.10
CA LEU A 19 8.25 -4.46 25.85
C LEU A 19 6.90 -4.44 25.10
N LYS A 20 5.78 -4.54 25.82
CA LYS A 20 4.44 -4.43 25.22
C LYS A 20 4.20 -3.08 24.56
N LYS A 21 4.75 -1.97 25.10
CA LYS A 21 4.66 -0.64 24.49
C LYS A 21 5.35 -0.52 23.12
N ILE A 22 6.35 -1.36 22.85
CA ILE A 22 7.01 -1.44 21.53
C ILE A 22 6.48 -2.58 20.67
N GLY A 23 5.34 -3.18 21.04
CA GLY A 23 4.66 -4.23 20.28
C GLY A 23 5.23 -5.64 20.48
N ILE A 24 6.03 -5.88 21.53
CA ILE A 24 6.61 -7.18 21.83
C ILE A 24 5.76 -7.90 22.90
N PHE A 25 5.04 -8.95 22.50
CA PHE A 25 4.14 -9.71 23.37
C PHE A 25 4.60 -11.15 23.62
N SER A 26 5.43 -11.70 22.73
CA SER A 26 5.93 -13.08 22.76
C SER A 26 7.44 -13.15 22.53
N LEU A 27 8.01 -14.33 22.76
CA LEU A 27 9.41 -14.63 22.40
C LEU A 27 9.67 -14.40 20.90
N LYS A 28 8.73 -14.79 20.04
CA LYS A 28 8.80 -14.55 18.59
C LYS A 28 8.90 -13.06 18.27
N ASP A 29 8.03 -12.24 18.87
CA ASP A 29 8.04 -10.80 18.64
C ASP A 29 9.38 -10.17 19.05
N LEU A 30 10.00 -10.67 20.13
CA LEU A 30 11.31 -10.21 20.59
C LEU A 30 12.42 -10.55 19.59
N LEU A 31 12.45 -11.79 19.09
CA LEU A 31 13.47 -12.26 18.14
C LEU A 31 13.25 -11.70 16.72
N TYR A 32 12.02 -11.34 16.35
CA TYR A 32 11.74 -10.70 15.07
C TYR A 32 11.74 -9.15 15.17
N TYR A 33 12.12 -8.59 16.32
CA TYR A 33 12.25 -7.15 16.53
C TYR A 33 13.58 -6.64 15.96
N PHE A 34 13.64 -6.51 14.64
CA PHE A 34 14.89 -6.21 13.94
C PHE A 34 15.42 -4.79 14.16
N PRO A 35 16.76 -4.59 14.15
CA PRO A 35 17.37 -3.27 14.32
C PRO A 35 17.05 -2.32 13.17
N ARG A 36 17.03 -1.02 13.46
CA ARG A 36 16.81 0.05 12.46
C ARG A 36 18.09 0.40 11.70
N LYS A 37 19.22 0.35 12.38
CA LYS A 37 20.54 0.67 11.84
C LYS A 37 21.61 -0.14 12.57
N TYR A 38 22.78 -0.22 11.96
CA TYR A 38 23.97 -0.80 12.56
C TYR A 38 25.05 0.27 12.69
N GLN A 39 25.89 0.12 13.69
CA GLN A 39 27.03 0.98 13.93
C GLN A 39 28.29 0.13 13.84
N ASP A 40 29.21 0.50 12.95
CA ASP A 40 30.50 -0.17 12.86
C ASP A 40 31.39 0.30 14.03
N ARG A 41 31.71 -0.63 14.93
CA ARG A 41 32.61 -0.44 16.07
C ARG A 41 33.69 -1.53 16.07
N ARG A 42 34.16 -1.94 14.88
CA ARG A 42 35.22 -2.95 14.72
C ARG A 42 36.60 -2.37 14.98
N GLU A 43 36.84 -1.16 14.49
CA GLU A 43 38.12 -0.47 14.61
C GLU A 43 38.33 0.05 16.04
N LEU A 44 39.47 -0.31 16.62
CA LEU A 44 39.95 0.28 17.86
C LEU A 44 40.85 1.45 17.50
N SER A 45 40.60 2.59 18.12
CA SER A 45 41.46 3.76 18.00
C SER A 45 42.26 3.94 19.27
N LEU A 46 43.47 4.46 19.11
CA LEU A 46 44.27 4.93 20.23
C LEU A 46 43.75 6.31 20.68
N ILE A 47 43.84 6.60 21.98
CA ILE A 47 43.43 7.88 22.56
C ILE A 47 44.16 9.05 21.89
N GLY A 48 45.43 8.88 21.50
CA GLY A 48 46.21 9.90 20.80
C GLY A 48 45.69 10.27 19.40
N GLU A 49 44.88 9.40 18.77
CA GLU A 49 44.38 9.57 17.40
C GLU A 49 42.98 10.21 17.34
N VAL A 50 42.35 10.42 18.50
CA VAL A 50 40.98 10.90 18.58
C VAL A 50 40.88 12.38 18.18
N LYS A 51 39.92 12.70 17.33
CA LYS A 51 39.64 14.07 16.87
C LYS A 51 38.26 14.54 17.35
N GLU A 52 38.10 15.85 17.47
CA GLU A 52 36.82 16.45 17.83
C GLU A 52 35.71 16.11 16.82
N GLY A 53 34.50 15.91 17.32
CA GLY A 53 33.29 15.78 16.50
C GLY A 53 33.00 14.37 15.99
N ARG A 54 33.90 13.41 16.18
CA ARG A 54 33.75 12.01 15.74
C ARG A 54 33.47 11.07 16.91
N PHE A 55 33.01 9.86 16.58
CA PHE A 55 32.84 8.77 17.54
C PHE A 55 34.02 7.81 17.43
N TYR A 56 34.54 7.37 18.58
CA TYR A 56 35.66 6.44 18.65
C TYR A 56 35.37 5.31 19.62
N LEU A 57 35.89 4.12 19.31
CA LEU A 57 35.98 2.99 20.24
C LEU A 57 37.42 2.89 20.74
N VAL A 58 37.64 3.01 22.04
CA VAL A 58 38.98 2.93 22.65
C VAL A 58 39.00 1.86 23.73
N LYS A 59 40.11 1.14 23.86
CA LYS A 59 40.37 0.24 25.00
C LYS A 59 41.25 0.99 26.00
N ALA A 60 40.71 1.31 27.17
CA ALA A 60 41.42 2.12 28.15
C ALA A 60 41.12 1.67 29.58
N GLU A 61 42.00 2.00 30.51
CA GLU A 61 41.77 1.81 31.95
C GLU A 61 41.44 3.15 32.63
N PRO A 62 40.51 3.17 33.61
CA PRO A 62 40.29 4.36 34.43
C PRO A 62 41.41 4.51 35.46
N ILE A 63 42.20 5.58 35.36
CA ILE A 63 43.26 5.92 36.35
C ILE A 63 42.74 6.83 37.48
N SER A 64 41.73 7.66 37.19
CA SER A 64 41.09 8.53 38.18
C SER A 64 39.59 8.56 37.99
N LEU A 65 38.84 8.59 39.10
CA LEU A 65 37.37 8.65 39.14
C LEU A 65 36.94 9.68 40.18
N GLN A 66 36.35 10.78 39.74
CA GLN A 66 35.87 11.87 40.60
C GLN A 66 34.37 12.07 40.37
N ALA A 67 33.57 11.79 41.39
CA ALA A 67 32.15 12.09 41.39
C ALA A 67 31.92 13.43 42.09
N ARG A 68 31.36 14.41 41.36
CA ARG A 68 30.97 15.71 41.90
C ARG A 68 29.48 15.71 42.23
N LYS A 69 29.15 16.05 43.47
CA LYS A 69 27.76 16.24 43.92
C LYS A 69 27.16 17.50 43.27
N PRO A 70 25.84 17.53 43.02
CA PRO A 70 25.19 18.72 42.47
C PRO A 70 25.30 19.89 43.46
N PHE A 71 25.73 21.06 43.00
CA PHE A 71 25.83 22.29 43.80
C PHE A 71 25.33 23.49 42.97
N ARG A 72 24.46 24.34 43.55
CA ARG A 72 23.89 25.56 42.92
C ARG A 72 23.45 25.36 41.46
N GLY A 73 22.42 24.55 41.22
CA GLY A 73 21.81 24.37 39.89
C GLY A 73 22.63 23.57 38.87
N ARG A 74 23.85 23.12 39.21
CA ARG A 74 24.66 22.25 38.35
C ARG A 74 24.33 20.77 38.56
N LYS A 75 24.22 20.04 37.44
CA LYS A 75 23.97 18.59 37.36
C LYS A 75 25.08 17.80 38.06
N ALA A 76 24.73 16.66 38.67
CA ALA A 76 25.72 15.72 39.21
C ALA A 76 26.63 15.21 38.09
N LEU A 77 27.90 14.95 38.35
CA LEU A 77 28.87 14.68 37.28
C LEU A 77 29.92 13.68 37.73
N LEU A 78 30.18 12.67 36.90
CA LEU A 78 31.30 11.76 37.06
C LEU A 78 32.36 12.08 36.02
N GLU A 79 33.58 12.38 36.48
CA GLU A 79 34.78 12.54 35.67
C GLU A 79 35.65 11.29 35.83
N ALA A 80 35.98 10.62 34.73
CA ALA A 80 37.00 9.59 34.69
C ALA A 80 38.16 10.02 33.79
N LEU A 81 39.38 9.92 34.28
CA LEU A 81 40.56 10.02 33.43
C LEU A 81 40.90 8.62 32.92
N LEU A 82 40.84 8.43 31.61
CA LEU A 82 41.11 7.17 30.95
C LEU A 82 42.53 7.17 30.38
N ARG A 83 43.23 6.05 30.46
CA ARG A 83 44.58 5.85 29.93
C ARG A 83 44.65 4.65 29.00
N ASP A 84 45.37 4.80 27.90
CA ASP A 84 45.86 3.69 27.07
C ASP A 84 47.37 3.85 26.81
N SER A 85 47.92 3.06 25.87
CA SER A 85 49.34 3.11 25.50
C SER A 85 49.77 4.39 24.78
N SER A 86 48.83 5.20 24.29
CA SER A 86 49.09 6.39 23.48
C SER A 86 48.89 7.71 24.23
N GLY A 87 48.09 7.71 25.30
CA GLY A 87 47.82 8.93 26.07
C GLY A 87 46.68 8.81 27.07
N THR A 88 46.15 9.97 27.46
CA THR A 88 45.04 10.08 28.41
C THR A 88 43.93 10.97 27.87
N ILE A 89 42.68 10.66 28.22
CA ILE A 89 41.51 11.45 27.86
C ILE A 89 40.49 11.50 28.99
N LEU A 90 39.84 12.65 29.15
CA LEU A 90 38.78 12.83 30.14
C LEU A 90 37.46 12.25 29.62
N SER A 91 36.71 11.54 30.45
CA SER A 91 35.36 11.07 30.16
C SER A 91 34.39 11.61 31.20
N VAL A 92 33.28 12.17 30.74
CA VAL A 92 32.34 12.89 31.60
C VAL A 92 30.92 12.31 31.46
N TRP A 93 30.32 11.84 32.55
CA TRP A 93 28.92 11.41 32.59
C TRP A 93 28.08 12.40 33.41
N PHE A 94 27.04 12.95 32.79
CA PHE A 94 26.12 13.87 33.45
C PHE A 94 24.98 13.10 34.13
N ASN A 95 24.65 13.47 35.36
CA ASN A 95 23.62 12.87 36.21
C ASN A 95 23.75 11.35 36.44
N GLN A 96 24.96 10.79 36.32
CA GLN A 96 25.22 9.36 36.51
C GLN A 96 26.39 9.08 37.50
N PRO A 97 26.35 9.62 38.74
CA PRO A 97 27.44 9.43 39.71
C PRO A 97 27.57 7.97 40.17
N TYR A 98 26.50 7.17 40.07
CA TYR A 98 26.48 5.74 40.42
C TYR A 98 27.46 4.90 39.59
N LEU A 99 27.90 5.38 38.42
CA LEU A 99 28.85 4.66 37.57
C LEU A 99 30.23 4.51 38.23
N LYS A 100 30.53 5.28 39.28
CA LYS A 100 31.75 5.11 40.10
C LYS A 100 31.84 3.71 40.72
N ASP A 101 30.71 3.10 41.05
CA ASP A 101 30.68 1.77 41.66
C ASP A 101 30.86 0.65 40.62
N TYR A 102 30.67 0.97 39.32
CA TYR A 102 30.79 0.04 38.20
C TYR A 102 32.14 0.11 37.49
N LEU A 103 32.81 1.26 37.52
CA LEU A 103 34.15 1.44 36.95
C LEU A 103 35.20 1.21 38.04
N LYS A 104 35.99 0.14 37.91
CA LYS A 104 37.11 -0.11 38.82
C LYS A 104 38.41 0.38 38.19
N LYS A 105 39.30 0.90 39.03
CA LYS A 105 40.67 1.25 38.62
C LYS A 105 41.44 -0.03 38.26
N ASN A 106 42.42 0.11 37.37
CA ASN A 106 43.32 -0.98 36.93
C ASN A 106 42.62 -2.15 36.23
N GLN A 107 41.43 -1.91 35.68
CA GLN A 107 40.75 -2.84 34.78
C GLN A 107 40.59 -2.17 33.42
N PHE A 108 40.70 -2.95 32.35
CA PHE A 108 40.48 -2.45 30.99
C PHE A 108 38.99 -2.46 30.64
N TYR A 109 38.54 -1.39 30.02
CA TYR A 109 37.19 -1.27 29.49
C TYR A 109 37.24 -0.78 28.04
N TYR A 110 36.25 -1.17 27.26
CA TYR A 110 35.96 -0.55 25.98
C TYR A 110 35.06 0.66 26.20
N PHE A 111 35.48 1.84 25.73
CA PHE A 111 34.68 3.06 25.76
C PHE A 111 34.29 3.47 24.35
N TYR A 112 33.00 3.71 24.13
CA TYR A 112 32.47 4.20 22.86
C TYR A 112 31.68 5.50 23.07
N GLY A 113 32.10 6.59 22.44
CA GLY A 113 31.40 7.85 22.59
C GLY A 113 31.84 8.90 21.59
N ARG A 114 31.12 10.03 21.61
CA ARG A 114 31.49 11.21 20.84
C ARG A 114 32.56 11.98 21.60
N VAL A 115 33.61 12.38 20.89
CA VAL A 115 34.65 13.26 21.42
C VAL A 115 34.28 14.71 21.15
N GLN A 116 34.35 15.55 22.18
CA GLN A 116 34.09 16.98 22.11
C GLN A 116 35.20 17.74 22.82
N ARG A 117 35.51 18.96 22.36
CA ARG A 117 36.42 19.86 23.06
C ARG A 117 35.65 20.69 24.09
N TYR A 118 36.09 20.67 25.33
CA TYR A 118 35.57 21.50 26.41
C TYR A 118 36.71 22.14 27.18
N LYS A 119 36.70 23.47 27.32
CA LYS A 119 37.79 24.25 27.95
C LYS A 119 39.19 23.89 27.43
N GLY A 120 39.31 23.74 26.11
CA GLY A 120 40.58 23.45 25.44
C GLY A 120 41.05 21.99 25.51
N ARG A 121 40.35 21.10 26.21
CA ARG A 121 40.70 19.67 26.31
C ARG A 121 39.68 18.79 25.59
N LEU A 122 40.15 17.71 24.96
CA LEU A 122 39.27 16.69 24.39
C LEU A 122 38.70 15.83 25.51
N GLN A 123 37.41 15.54 25.43
CA GLN A 123 36.73 14.66 26.36
C GLN A 123 35.65 13.81 25.68
N PHE A 124 35.44 12.61 26.16
CA PHE A 124 34.24 11.83 25.84
C PHE A 124 33.06 12.33 26.65
N ILE A 125 31.92 12.52 25.97
CA ILE A 125 30.66 12.87 26.65
C ILE A 125 29.78 11.65 26.76
N SER A 126 29.56 11.23 28.00
CA SER A 126 28.74 10.09 28.41
C SER A 126 28.99 8.84 27.55
N PRO A 127 30.26 8.39 27.40
CA PRO A 127 30.57 7.23 26.58
C PRO A 127 29.89 5.97 27.15
N GLU A 128 29.44 5.11 26.25
CA GLU A 128 29.06 3.73 26.61
C GLU A 128 30.32 2.96 27.00
N PHE A 129 30.25 2.11 28.02
CA PHE A 129 31.40 1.29 28.43
C PHE A 129 31.03 -0.14 28.80
N GLU A 130 32.00 -1.05 28.63
CA GLU A 130 31.92 -2.47 28.95
C GLU A 130 33.30 -3.01 29.31
N GLU A 131 33.36 -3.94 30.27
CA GLU A 131 34.60 -4.54 30.77
C GLU A 131 35.26 -5.41 29.69
N ALA A 132 36.57 -5.30 29.51
CA ALA A 132 37.28 -5.94 28.41
C ALA A 132 37.47 -7.46 28.60
N ASP A 133 37.45 -7.97 29.84
CA ASP A 133 37.78 -9.37 30.16
C ASP A 133 36.56 -10.31 30.13
N PHE A 134 35.36 -9.80 29.82
CA PHE A 134 34.17 -10.65 29.70
C PHE A 134 34.14 -11.38 28.34
N VAL A 135 34.17 -12.71 28.36
CA VAL A 135 34.36 -13.61 27.20
C VAL A 135 33.26 -13.49 26.11
N GLU A 136 32.18 -12.74 26.33
CA GLU A 136 31.08 -12.52 25.38
C GLU A 136 31.00 -11.06 24.86
N ASN A 137 32.12 -10.53 24.37
CA ASN A 137 32.28 -9.14 23.92
C ASN A 137 31.61 -8.79 22.57
N PHE A 138 30.32 -9.06 22.41
CA PHE A 138 29.50 -8.65 21.24
C PHE A 138 28.59 -7.45 21.50
N LYS A 139 28.62 -6.86 22.70
CA LYS A 139 27.69 -5.81 23.12
C LYS A 139 28.22 -4.39 22.86
N ILE A 140 29.52 -4.11 22.89
CA ILE A 140 30.05 -2.78 22.54
C ILE A 140 31.01 -2.79 21.33
N LYS A 141 31.72 -3.89 21.08
CA LYS A 141 32.66 -4.04 19.95
C LYS A 141 32.02 -4.82 18.80
N GLY A 142 32.43 -4.52 17.56
CA GLY A 142 31.91 -5.16 16.35
C GLY A 142 30.82 -4.35 15.66
N ILE A 143 30.00 -5.01 14.83
CA ILE A 143 28.87 -4.35 14.18
C ILE A 143 27.67 -4.37 15.12
N VAL A 144 27.38 -3.21 15.70
CA VAL A 144 26.42 -3.10 16.81
C VAL A 144 25.02 -2.72 16.30
N PRO A 145 23.96 -3.50 16.61
CA PRO A 145 22.59 -3.20 16.22
C PRO A 145 21.99 -2.06 17.06
N PHE A 146 21.15 -1.23 16.43
CA PHE A 146 20.41 -0.17 17.10
C PHE A 146 18.90 -0.28 16.86
N TYR A 147 18.14 -0.47 17.93
CA TYR A 147 16.70 -0.69 17.89
C TYR A 147 15.90 0.60 18.11
N ARG A 148 14.62 0.59 17.73
CA ARG A 148 13.67 1.64 18.15
C ARG A 148 13.27 1.34 19.60
N LEU A 149 13.33 2.33 20.49
CA LEU A 149 13.08 2.16 21.92
C LEU A 149 12.09 3.22 22.41
N THR A 150 11.36 2.88 23.48
CA THR A 150 10.52 3.80 24.26
C THR A 150 11.29 4.32 25.47
N GLN A 151 10.79 5.39 26.10
CA GLN A 151 11.37 5.92 27.35
C GLN A 151 11.55 4.80 28.38
N ASN A 152 12.74 4.74 28.99
CA ASN A 152 13.17 3.77 30.02
C ASN A 152 13.58 2.36 29.55
N LEU A 153 13.59 2.07 28.24
CA LEU A 153 14.25 0.88 27.69
C LEU A 153 15.60 1.29 27.06
N THR A 154 16.69 0.62 27.43
CA THR A 154 18.05 0.91 26.91
C THR A 154 18.48 -0.09 25.84
N GLN A 155 19.33 0.33 24.89
CA GLN A 155 19.90 -0.56 23.87
C GLN A 155 20.65 -1.76 24.48
N LYS A 156 21.39 -1.56 25.57
CA LYS A 156 22.13 -2.61 26.28
C LYS A 156 21.20 -3.71 26.80
N ASN A 157 20.13 -3.33 27.50
CA ASN A 157 19.16 -4.28 28.06
C ASN A 157 18.46 -5.09 26.97
N LEU A 158 18.02 -4.46 25.87
CA LEU A 158 17.34 -5.16 24.79
C LEU A 158 18.28 -6.13 24.07
N ARG A 159 19.51 -5.70 23.74
CA ARG A 159 20.53 -6.57 23.12
C ARG A 159 20.86 -7.76 24.00
N SER A 160 21.12 -7.53 25.30
CA SER A 160 21.42 -8.62 26.22
C SER A 160 20.26 -9.61 26.31
N LEU A 161 19.02 -9.12 26.34
CA LEU A 161 17.84 -9.97 26.38
C LEU A 161 17.70 -10.83 25.11
N ILE A 162 17.85 -10.22 23.93
CA ILE A 162 17.81 -10.94 22.64
C ILE A 162 18.92 -12.00 22.59
N PHE A 163 20.15 -11.65 22.99
CA PHE A 163 21.28 -12.57 23.00
C PHE A 163 21.01 -13.80 23.88
N THR A 164 20.61 -13.58 25.14
CA THR A 164 20.28 -14.67 26.08
C THR A 164 19.13 -15.54 25.56
N CYS A 165 18.14 -14.94 24.90
CA CYS A 165 17.05 -15.70 24.29
C CYS A 165 17.54 -16.54 23.10
N LEU A 166 18.34 -15.98 22.19
CA LEU A 166 18.87 -16.70 21.04
C LEU A 166 19.69 -17.92 21.47
N ASP A 167 20.57 -17.74 22.45
CA ASP A 167 21.42 -18.83 22.94
C ASP A 167 20.60 -19.93 23.65
N LYS A 168 19.69 -19.54 24.55
CA LYS A 168 18.83 -20.50 25.29
C LYS A 168 17.94 -21.34 24.37
N TYR A 169 17.42 -20.74 23.31
CA TYR A 169 16.50 -21.42 22.38
C TYR A 169 17.22 -21.96 21.14
N ARG A 170 18.56 -22.01 21.14
CA ARG A 170 19.35 -22.65 20.09
C ARG A 170 18.87 -24.09 19.87
N GLY A 171 18.65 -24.46 18.60
CA GLY A 171 18.15 -25.77 18.20
C GLY A 171 16.65 -26.03 18.44
N LYS A 172 15.94 -25.14 19.16
CA LYS A 172 14.48 -25.20 19.37
C LYS A 172 13.68 -24.28 18.45
N LEU A 173 14.37 -23.53 17.60
CA LEU A 173 13.75 -22.65 16.62
C LEU A 173 13.28 -23.48 15.43
N LEU A 174 11.99 -23.42 15.15
CA LEU A 174 11.39 -24.04 13.98
C LEU A 174 11.94 -23.39 12.70
N GLU A 175 12.42 -24.21 11.77
CA GLU A 175 12.83 -23.74 10.44
C GLU A 175 11.63 -23.76 9.49
N PRO A 176 11.11 -22.59 9.07
CA PRO A 176 9.99 -22.53 8.15
C PRO A 176 10.39 -22.84 6.69
N LEU A 177 11.66 -22.66 6.31
CA LEU A 177 12.12 -22.87 4.93
C LEU A 177 12.66 -24.31 4.73
N PRO A 178 12.10 -25.08 3.77
CA PRO A 178 12.65 -26.38 3.40
C PRO A 178 14.13 -26.33 3.05
N PHE A 179 14.85 -27.41 3.35
CA PHE A 179 16.30 -27.51 3.11
C PHE A 179 16.68 -27.22 1.65
N GLU A 180 15.91 -27.73 0.68
CA GLU A 180 16.15 -27.49 -0.75
C GLU A 180 16.09 -26.00 -1.11
N ILE A 181 15.12 -25.27 -0.56
CA ILE A 181 14.98 -23.83 -0.78
C ILE A 181 16.18 -23.09 -0.20
N ARG A 182 16.58 -23.42 1.03
CA ARG A 182 17.75 -22.80 1.66
C ARG A 182 19.03 -23.06 0.88
N LYS A 183 19.26 -24.32 0.47
CA LYS A 183 20.43 -24.71 -0.34
C LYS A 183 20.45 -23.98 -1.68
N ARG A 184 19.31 -23.91 -2.39
CA ARG A 184 19.20 -23.26 -3.70
C ARG A 184 19.53 -21.77 -3.68
N PHE A 185 19.13 -21.05 -2.64
CA PHE A 185 19.33 -19.61 -2.54
C PHE A 185 20.50 -19.20 -1.63
N GLY A 186 21.22 -20.18 -1.07
CA GLY A 186 22.32 -19.93 -0.13
C GLY A 186 21.84 -19.30 1.18
N PHE A 187 20.61 -19.58 1.62
CA PHE A 187 20.08 -18.97 2.84
C PHE A 187 20.57 -19.68 4.11
N PRO A 188 20.97 -18.93 5.14
CA PRO A 188 21.27 -19.50 6.45
C PRO A 188 20.01 -20.16 7.06
N ASN A 189 20.21 -21.05 8.04
CA ASN A 189 19.08 -21.53 8.85
C ASN A 189 18.52 -20.40 9.74
N ILE A 190 17.33 -20.59 10.28
CA ILE A 190 16.62 -19.57 11.08
C ILE A 190 17.43 -19.04 12.26
N TYR A 191 18.14 -19.92 12.97
CA TYR A 191 18.99 -19.53 14.08
C TYR A 191 20.13 -18.64 13.62
N GLN A 192 20.86 -19.05 12.58
CA GLN A 192 21.99 -18.30 12.05
C GLN A 192 21.52 -16.97 11.45
N ALA A 193 20.36 -16.94 10.79
CA ALA A 193 19.78 -15.71 10.26
C ALA A 193 19.41 -14.71 11.37
N LEU A 194 18.76 -15.18 12.43
CA LEU A 194 18.45 -14.36 13.60
C LEU A 194 19.73 -13.91 14.32
N LYS A 195 20.73 -14.77 14.42
CA LYS A 195 22.03 -14.40 14.97
C LYS A 195 22.69 -13.33 14.11
N ASN A 196 22.69 -13.46 12.78
CA ASN A 196 23.33 -12.50 11.88
C ASN A 196 22.59 -11.17 11.79
N ILE A 197 21.26 -11.14 11.90
CA ILE A 197 20.51 -9.87 11.89
C ILE A 197 20.68 -9.10 13.20
N HIS A 198 20.89 -9.78 14.33
CA HIS A 198 21.06 -9.12 15.63
C HIS A 198 22.53 -8.90 16.00
N PHE A 199 23.40 -9.86 15.70
CA PHE A 199 24.81 -9.90 16.08
C PHE A 199 25.67 -10.34 14.88
N PRO A 200 25.71 -9.53 13.81
CA PRO A 200 26.44 -9.87 12.59
C PRO A 200 27.96 -9.91 12.80
N PRO A 201 28.67 -10.88 12.19
CA PRO A 201 30.12 -10.83 12.10
C PRO A 201 30.61 -9.77 11.10
N ASP A 202 29.87 -9.56 10.01
CA ASP A 202 30.16 -8.60 8.95
C ASP A 202 28.87 -8.09 8.27
N PHE A 203 29.01 -7.09 7.39
CA PHE A 203 27.88 -6.49 6.69
C PHE A 203 27.28 -7.39 5.59
N GLU A 204 28.02 -8.36 5.06
CA GLU A 204 27.50 -9.30 4.05
C GLU A 204 26.54 -10.30 4.68
N GLU A 205 26.84 -10.79 5.89
CA GLU A 205 25.95 -11.65 6.66
C GLU A 205 24.63 -10.95 7.04
N ILE A 206 24.66 -9.63 7.28
CA ILE A 206 23.44 -8.82 7.44
C ILE A 206 22.61 -8.84 6.16
N LYS A 207 23.25 -8.64 5.00
CA LYS A 207 22.57 -8.64 3.71
C LYS A 207 21.95 -10.01 3.43
N GLN A 208 22.67 -11.11 3.69
CA GLN A 208 22.14 -12.46 3.50
C GLN A 208 20.98 -12.77 4.45
N ALA A 209 21.10 -12.45 5.74
CA ALA A 209 20.02 -12.63 6.72
C ALA A 209 18.78 -11.82 6.33
N ARG A 210 18.98 -10.56 5.92
CA ARG A 210 17.92 -9.69 5.40
C ARG A 210 17.22 -10.29 4.19
N ARG A 211 17.97 -10.72 3.17
CA ARG A 211 17.42 -11.37 1.97
C ARG A 211 16.63 -12.64 2.32
N ARG A 212 17.12 -13.44 3.27
CA ARG A 212 16.40 -14.63 3.77
C ARG A 212 15.07 -14.26 4.41
N PHE A 213 15.02 -13.30 5.34
CA PHE A 213 13.77 -12.92 6.02
C PHE A 213 12.75 -12.30 5.07
N ILE A 214 13.21 -11.48 4.12
CA ILE A 214 12.35 -10.93 3.06
C ILE A 214 11.76 -12.06 2.21
N PHE A 215 12.61 -13.01 1.78
CA PHE A 215 12.17 -14.16 1.03
C PHE A 215 11.20 -15.03 1.84
N GLU A 216 11.51 -15.33 3.10
CA GLU A 216 10.68 -16.13 4.01
C GLU A 216 9.27 -15.54 4.12
N GLU A 217 9.16 -14.23 4.36
CA GLU A 217 7.87 -13.56 4.46
C GLU A 217 7.09 -13.61 3.14
N PHE A 218 7.72 -13.27 2.01
CA PHE A 218 7.06 -13.39 0.71
C PHE A 218 6.65 -14.83 0.41
N PHE A 219 7.52 -15.79 0.68
CA PHE A 219 7.30 -17.20 0.40
C PHE A 219 6.10 -17.73 1.19
N LEU A 220 6.06 -17.48 2.50
CA LEU A 220 4.97 -17.92 3.36
C LEU A 220 3.64 -17.27 3.02
N LEU A 221 3.66 -15.97 2.68
CA LEU A 221 2.49 -15.28 2.16
C LEU A 221 1.99 -16.00 0.90
N GLN A 222 2.85 -16.23 -0.10
CA GLN A 222 2.50 -16.90 -1.35
C GLN A 222 1.97 -18.34 -1.12
N ILE A 223 2.52 -19.10 -0.17
CA ILE A 223 1.99 -20.42 0.20
C ILE A 223 0.54 -20.32 0.70
N LEU A 224 0.22 -19.38 1.60
CA LEU A 224 -1.14 -19.19 2.11
C LEU A 224 -2.13 -18.94 0.97
N ILE A 225 -1.74 -18.10 0.02
CA ILE A 225 -2.55 -17.74 -1.14
C ILE A 225 -2.75 -18.93 -2.07
N TYR A 226 -1.68 -19.63 -2.42
CA TYR A 226 -1.75 -20.79 -3.30
C TYR A 226 -2.56 -21.93 -2.67
N ARG A 227 -2.44 -22.13 -1.35
CA ARG A 227 -3.28 -23.07 -0.61
C ARG A 227 -4.75 -22.67 -0.65
N ARG A 228 -5.09 -21.40 -0.44
CA ARG A 228 -6.46 -20.91 -0.60
C ARG A 228 -6.98 -21.12 -2.03
N LYS A 229 -6.16 -20.86 -3.05
CA LYS A 229 -6.49 -21.15 -4.46
C LYS A 229 -6.75 -22.64 -4.66
N ALA A 230 -5.97 -23.52 -4.03
CA ALA A 230 -6.18 -24.96 -4.08
C ALA A 230 -7.49 -25.38 -3.38
N GLU A 231 -7.79 -24.83 -2.19
CA GLU A 231 -9.04 -25.07 -1.47
C GLU A 231 -10.27 -24.61 -2.26
N VAL A 232 -10.20 -23.44 -2.92
CA VAL A 232 -11.27 -22.97 -3.82
C VAL A 232 -11.43 -23.89 -5.03
N ARG A 233 -10.33 -24.45 -5.57
CA ARG A 233 -10.40 -25.41 -6.68
C ARG A 233 -11.09 -26.73 -6.30
N LEU A 234 -11.18 -27.07 -5.00
CA LEU A 234 -11.97 -28.23 -4.57
C LEU A 234 -13.47 -28.02 -4.79
N LYS A 235 -13.94 -26.76 -4.79
CA LYS A 235 -15.34 -26.40 -5.07
C LYS A 235 -15.55 -26.21 -6.57
N LYS A 236 -15.83 -27.32 -7.25
CA LYS A 236 -16.07 -27.36 -8.71
C LYS A 236 -17.47 -26.85 -9.06
N ARG A 237 -17.59 -26.32 -10.29
CA ARG A 237 -18.84 -26.04 -10.99
C ARG A 237 -18.76 -26.59 -12.40
N GLU A 238 -19.91 -26.77 -13.06
CA GLU A 238 -19.93 -27.18 -14.47
C GLU A 238 -19.22 -26.13 -15.34
N PRO A 239 -18.31 -26.54 -16.26
CA PRO A 239 -17.65 -25.62 -17.16
C PRO A 239 -18.64 -25.03 -18.16
N LEU A 240 -18.38 -23.80 -18.59
CA LEU A 240 -19.19 -23.12 -19.60
C LEU A 240 -18.34 -22.87 -20.84
N ASN A 241 -18.79 -23.38 -21.98
CA ASN A 241 -18.11 -23.19 -23.25
C ASN A 241 -18.76 -22.04 -24.02
N PHE A 242 -17.95 -21.05 -24.39
CA PHE A 242 -18.39 -19.94 -25.23
C PHE A 242 -18.00 -20.23 -26.67
N SER A 243 -18.97 -20.28 -27.58
CA SER A 243 -18.66 -20.54 -28.98
C SER A 243 -18.01 -19.29 -29.62
N PRO A 244 -17.04 -19.45 -30.55
CA PRO A 244 -16.48 -18.33 -31.30
C PRO A 244 -17.55 -17.47 -31.99
N SER A 245 -18.59 -18.12 -32.53
CA SER A 245 -19.72 -17.45 -33.18
C SER A 245 -20.55 -16.56 -32.24
N GLN A 246 -20.74 -16.95 -30.98
CA GLN A 246 -21.40 -16.11 -29.97
C GLN A 246 -20.56 -14.85 -29.68
N ILE A 247 -19.24 -15.03 -29.54
CA ILE A 247 -18.29 -13.94 -29.26
C ILE A 247 -18.31 -12.93 -30.41
N GLU A 248 -18.21 -13.39 -31.65
CA GLU A 248 -18.26 -12.53 -32.83
C GLU A 248 -19.59 -11.78 -32.96
N ARG A 249 -20.72 -12.46 -32.71
CA ARG A 249 -22.05 -11.84 -32.80
C ARG A 249 -22.21 -10.69 -31.81
N ILE A 250 -21.69 -10.84 -30.59
CA ILE A 250 -21.74 -9.77 -29.58
C ILE A 250 -20.75 -8.64 -29.94
N LYS A 251 -19.55 -8.98 -30.46
CA LYS A 251 -18.58 -7.97 -30.93
C LYS A 251 -19.14 -7.13 -32.09
N LYS A 252 -19.87 -7.74 -33.04
CA LYS A 252 -20.52 -7.03 -34.16
C LYS A 252 -21.54 -5.98 -33.73
N ASN A 253 -22.03 -6.03 -32.49
CA ASN A 253 -22.95 -5.03 -31.94
C ASN A 253 -22.25 -3.73 -31.51
N LEU A 254 -20.91 -3.68 -31.55
CA LEU A 254 -20.12 -2.50 -31.23
C LEU A 254 -19.90 -1.65 -32.46
N GLU A 255 -20.02 -0.33 -32.30
CA GLU A 255 -19.72 0.67 -33.33
C GLU A 255 -18.20 0.89 -33.53
N PHE A 256 -17.36 0.16 -32.80
CA PHE A 256 -15.91 0.28 -32.82
C PHE A 256 -15.23 -1.07 -32.63
N THR A 257 -13.95 -1.16 -33.02
CA THR A 257 -13.13 -2.35 -32.84
C THR A 257 -12.39 -2.32 -31.50
N LEU A 258 -12.23 -3.48 -30.89
CA LEU A 258 -11.45 -3.63 -29.66
C LEU A 258 -9.95 -3.52 -29.96
N THR A 259 -9.18 -3.01 -29.00
CA THR A 259 -7.72 -3.07 -29.05
C THR A 259 -7.23 -4.48 -28.74
N GLU A 260 -6.01 -4.83 -29.15
CA GLU A 260 -5.40 -6.14 -28.86
C GLU A 260 -5.40 -6.45 -27.35
N ASP A 261 -5.06 -5.46 -26.53
CA ASP A 261 -5.12 -5.56 -25.07
C ASP A 261 -6.54 -5.84 -24.53
N GLN A 262 -7.57 -5.20 -25.12
CA GLN A 262 -8.96 -5.44 -24.76
C GLN A 262 -9.43 -6.84 -25.19
N GLU A 263 -9.03 -7.30 -26.37
CA GLU A 263 -9.35 -8.65 -26.85
C GLU A 263 -8.72 -9.73 -25.97
N LYS A 264 -7.44 -9.54 -25.62
CA LYS A 264 -6.73 -10.41 -24.69
C LYS A 264 -7.41 -10.43 -23.32
N ALA A 265 -7.72 -9.27 -22.75
CA ALA A 265 -8.40 -9.18 -21.46
C ALA A 265 -9.79 -9.84 -21.49
N LEU A 266 -10.53 -9.67 -22.60
CA LEU A 266 -11.82 -10.33 -22.81
C LEU A 266 -11.66 -11.86 -22.85
N GLY A 267 -10.71 -12.39 -23.62
CA GLY A 267 -10.43 -13.81 -23.70
C GLY A 267 -10.05 -14.42 -22.35
N GLU A 268 -9.21 -13.73 -21.58
CA GLU A 268 -8.84 -14.13 -20.22
C GLU A 268 -10.04 -14.17 -19.27
N ILE A 269 -10.94 -13.18 -19.33
CA ILE A 269 -12.16 -13.14 -18.50
C ILE A 269 -13.17 -14.22 -18.92
N ILE A 270 -13.34 -14.47 -20.21
CA ILE A 270 -14.24 -15.52 -20.72
C ILE A 270 -13.73 -16.90 -20.30
N SER A 271 -12.42 -17.15 -20.41
CA SER A 271 -11.79 -18.39 -19.94
C SER A 271 -12.02 -18.61 -18.43
N ASP A 272 -11.89 -17.54 -17.65
CA ASP A 272 -12.16 -17.51 -16.23
C ASP A 272 -13.63 -17.83 -15.87
N ILE A 273 -14.61 -17.30 -16.63
CA ILE A 273 -16.05 -17.57 -16.44
C ILE A 273 -16.40 -19.01 -16.90
N GLY A 274 -15.72 -19.49 -17.94
CA GLY A 274 -15.86 -20.84 -18.48
C GLY A 274 -15.25 -21.92 -17.59
N SER A 275 -14.24 -21.56 -16.80
CA SER A 275 -13.52 -22.47 -15.92
C SER A 275 -14.43 -23.15 -14.88
N PRO A 276 -14.16 -24.43 -14.56
CA PRO A 276 -14.87 -25.18 -13.51
C PRO A 276 -14.52 -24.70 -12.09
N TYR A 277 -13.65 -23.70 -11.94
CA TYR A 277 -13.25 -23.14 -10.66
C TYR A 277 -13.62 -21.66 -10.59
N ARG A 278 -13.86 -21.16 -9.38
CA ARG A 278 -13.97 -19.72 -9.18
C ARG A 278 -12.62 -19.04 -9.41
N THR A 279 -12.62 -18.03 -10.27
CA THR A 279 -11.48 -17.15 -10.50
C THR A 279 -11.78 -15.75 -9.96
N SER A 280 -10.73 -15.05 -9.53
CA SER A 280 -10.82 -13.63 -9.19
C SER A 280 -9.73 -12.91 -9.97
N ARG A 281 -10.08 -11.83 -10.66
CA ARG A 281 -9.19 -11.13 -11.59
C ARG A 281 -9.25 -9.63 -11.38
N LEU A 282 -8.10 -9.00 -11.36
CA LEU A 282 -7.93 -7.55 -11.39
C LEU A 282 -7.78 -7.12 -12.86
N LEU A 283 -8.79 -6.46 -13.39
CA LEU A 283 -8.73 -5.78 -14.67
C LEU A 283 -8.21 -4.36 -14.45
N GLN A 284 -6.99 -4.12 -14.89
CA GLN A 284 -6.29 -2.87 -14.69
C GLN A 284 -6.00 -2.21 -16.03
N GLY A 285 -6.19 -0.90 -16.07
CA GLY A 285 -5.85 -0.08 -17.21
C GLY A 285 -6.14 1.36 -16.88
N ASP A 286 -5.73 2.26 -17.76
CA ASP A 286 -5.96 3.68 -17.55
C ASP A 286 -7.45 4.05 -17.53
N THR A 287 -7.80 5.20 -16.96
CA THR A 287 -9.10 5.84 -17.20
C THR A 287 -9.33 6.04 -18.70
N GLY A 288 -10.48 5.57 -19.21
CA GLY A 288 -10.82 5.69 -20.63
C GLY A 288 -10.24 4.62 -21.56
N CYS A 289 -9.44 3.66 -21.08
CA CYS A 289 -8.94 2.55 -21.91
C CYS A 289 -9.99 1.48 -22.27
N GLY A 290 -11.26 1.65 -21.88
CA GLY A 290 -12.35 0.75 -22.25
C GLY A 290 -12.58 -0.46 -21.33
N LYS A 291 -12.10 -0.44 -20.07
CA LYS A 291 -12.34 -1.53 -19.08
C LYS A 291 -13.82 -1.95 -19.00
N THR A 292 -14.72 -0.97 -18.98
CA THR A 292 -16.17 -1.19 -18.89
C THR A 292 -16.72 -1.96 -20.09
N VAL A 293 -16.17 -1.76 -21.30
CA VAL A 293 -16.61 -2.49 -22.50
C VAL A 293 -16.24 -3.96 -22.38
N VAL A 294 -15.02 -4.27 -21.93
CA VAL A 294 -14.55 -5.65 -21.76
C VAL A 294 -15.45 -6.43 -20.80
N VAL A 295 -15.77 -5.87 -19.63
CA VAL A 295 -16.65 -6.54 -18.65
C VAL A 295 -18.11 -6.58 -19.10
N ALA A 296 -18.58 -5.61 -19.88
CA ALA A 296 -19.92 -5.61 -20.46
C ALA A 296 -20.09 -6.77 -21.45
N LEU A 297 -19.14 -6.96 -22.36
CA LEU A 297 -19.15 -8.07 -23.33
C LEU A 297 -19.14 -9.43 -22.62
N ALA A 298 -18.29 -9.60 -21.60
CA ALA A 298 -18.27 -10.82 -20.79
C ALA A 298 -19.62 -11.08 -20.09
N SER A 299 -20.28 -10.01 -19.61
CA SER A 299 -21.60 -10.11 -18.98
C SER A 299 -22.70 -10.47 -19.99
N PHE A 300 -22.64 -9.94 -21.21
CA PHE A 300 -23.57 -10.28 -22.27
C PHE A 300 -23.43 -11.73 -22.73
N LEU A 301 -22.19 -12.22 -22.86
CA LEU A 301 -21.92 -13.64 -23.13
C LEU A 301 -22.45 -14.54 -22.02
N THR A 302 -22.28 -14.13 -20.76
CA THR A 302 -22.81 -14.84 -19.58
C THR A 302 -24.34 -14.91 -19.63
N ALA A 303 -25.00 -13.78 -19.91
CA ALA A 303 -26.46 -13.69 -20.05
C ALA A 303 -27.00 -14.56 -21.19
N LYS A 304 -26.33 -14.58 -22.34
CA LYS A 304 -26.72 -15.40 -23.50
C LYS A 304 -26.64 -16.90 -23.26
N ASN A 305 -25.89 -17.32 -22.25
CA ASN A 305 -25.79 -18.71 -21.81
C ASN A 305 -26.69 -19.02 -20.60
N GLY A 306 -27.66 -18.15 -20.27
CA GLY A 306 -28.66 -18.40 -19.22
C GLY A 306 -28.18 -18.12 -17.79
N PHE A 307 -27.06 -17.43 -17.63
CA PHE A 307 -26.49 -17.08 -16.33
C PHE A 307 -26.62 -15.59 -16.03
N GLN A 308 -26.64 -15.25 -14.74
CA GLN A 308 -26.78 -13.88 -14.27
C GLN A 308 -25.42 -13.24 -13.98
N SER A 309 -25.34 -11.93 -14.16
CA SER A 309 -24.20 -11.10 -13.79
C SER A 309 -24.58 -9.98 -12.83
N ALA A 310 -23.67 -9.59 -11.94
CA ALA A 310 -23.87 -8.49 -10.99
C ALA A 310 -22.76 -7.45 -11.08
N PHE A 311 -23.11 -6.16 -11.16
CA PHE A 311 -22.19 -5.02 -11.16
C PHE A 311 -22.33 -4.24 -9.86
N MET A 312 -21.30 -4.28 -9.02
CA MET A 312 -21.21 -3.52 -7.79
C MET A 312 -20.40 -2.24 -8.02
N VAL A 313 -20.98 -1.10 -7.67
CA VAL A 313 -20.47 0.24 -8.02
C VAL A 313 -20.57 1.18 -6.79
N PRO A 314 -19.59 2.08 -6.52
CA PRO A 314 -19.51 2.78 -5.23
C PRO A 314 -20.57 3.84 -4.99
N THR A 315 -21.15 4.42 -6.03
CA THR A 315 -22.13 5.50 -5.91
C THR A 315 -23.35 5.25 -6.78
N GLU A 316 -24.48 5.82 -6.38
CA GLU A 316 -25.74 5.69 -7.13
C GLU A 316 -25.63 6.33 -8.52
N VAL A 317 -24.88 7.44 -8.63
CA VAL A 317 -24.62 8.15 -9.90
C VAL A 317 -23.90 7.23 -10.89
N LEU A 318 -22.83 6.57 -10.44
CA LEU A 318 -22.10 5.62 -11.28
C LEU A 318 -22.96 4.40 -11.61
N ALA A 319 -23.74 3.89 -10.66
CA ALA A 319 -24.62 2.74 -10.90
C ALA A 319 -25.66 3.05 -12.00
N PHE A 320 -26.25 4.24 -11.99
CA PHE A 320 -27.13 4.70 -13.06
C PHE A 320 -26.38 4.82 -14.40
N GLN A 321 -25.19 5.41 -14.41
CA GLN A 321 -24.37 5.56 -15.61
C GLN A 321 -24.01 4.20 -16.24
N HIS A 322 -23.58 3.22 -15.43
CA HIS A 322 -23.29 1.87 -15.91
C HIS A 322 -24.55 1.22 -16.49
N ARG A 323 -25.71 1.34 -15.83
CA ARG A 323 -26.96 0.81 -16.36
C ARG A 323 -27.29 1.38 -17.74
N GLU A 324 -27.23 2.70 -17.90
CA GLU A 324 -27.54 3.36 -19.17
C GLU A 324 -26.55 2.96 -20.27
N ASN A 325 -25.25 2.92 -19.96
CA ASN A 325 -24.23 2.51 -20.91
C ASN A 325 -24.41 1.03 -21.32
N LEU A 326 -24.69 0.15 -20.37
CA LEU A 326 -24.96 -1.26 -20.64
C LEU A 326 -26.22 -1.44 -21.49
N LYS A 327 -27.30 -0.68 -21.23
CA LYS A 327 -28.51 -0.72 -22.06
C LYS A 327 -28.25 -0.28 -23.51
N LYS A 328 -27.44 0.76 -23.71
CA LYS A 328 -27.03 1.20 -25.06
C LYS A 328 -26.23 0.11 -25.77
N LEU A 329 -25.23 -0.47 -25.12
CA LEU A 329 -24.40 -1.54 -25.68
C LEU A 329 -25.16 -2.85 -25.89
N ALA A 330 -26.22 -3.10 -25.12
CA ALA A 330 -27.07 -4.29 -25.21
C ALA A 330 -28.21 -4.17 -26.23
N LYS A 331 -28.33 -3.04 -26.94
CA LYS A 331 -29.37 -2.83 -27.96
C LYS A 331 -29.31 -3.95 -28.99
N GLY A 332 -30.45 -4.59 -29.29
CA GLY A 332 -30.52 -5.73 -30.22
C GLY A 332 -30.13 -7.10 -29.62
N LEU A 333 -29.68 -7.16 -28.36
CA LEU A 333 -29.28 -8.43 -27.72
C LEU A 333 -30.37 -9.06 -26.84
N ASN A 334 -31.51 -8.40 -26.60
CA ASN A 334 -32.58 -8.88 -25.72
C ASN A 334 -32.07 -9.33 -24.33
N ILE A 335 -31.34 -8.44 -23.65
CA ILE A 335 -30.77 -8.68 -22.31
C ILE A 335 -31.49 -7.76 -21.32
N ARG A 336 -31.97 -8.33 -20.21
CA ARG A 336 -32.75 -7.61 -19.19
C ARG A 336 -31.82 -7.08 -18.12
N ILE A 337 -31.73 -5.75 -18.03
CA ILE A 337 -30.81 -5.02 -17.16
C ILE A 337 -31.58 -4.17 -16.16
N GLU A 338 -31.38 -4.45 -14.86
CA GLU A 338 -32.01 -3.73 -13.75
C GLU A 338 -31.00 -2.98 -12.86
N LEU A 339 -31.50 -2.03 -12.08
CA LEU A 339 -30.70 -1.22 -11.15
C LEU A 339 -31.29 -1.27 -9.74
N ILE A 340 -30.42 -1.42 -8.74
CA ILE A 340 -30.77 -1.29 -7.32
C ILE A 340 -29.78 -0.42 -6.57
N SER A 341 -30.31 0.54 -5.81
CA SER A 341 -29.51 1.45 -4.98
C SER A 341 -30.03 1.51 -3.55
N SER A 342 -29.25 2.11 -2.66
CA SER A 342 -29.64 2.45 -1.28
C SER A 342 -30.93 3.27 -1.27
N ALA A 343 -31.05 4.27 -2.16
CA ALA A 343 -32.22 5.14 -2.28
C ALA A 343 -33.44 4.47 -2.93
N THR A 344 -33.33 3.24 -3.44
CA THR A 344 -34.49 2.57 -4.07
C THR A 344 -35.57 2.27 -3.01
N PRO A 345 -36.85 2.65 -3.22
CA PRO A 345 -37.93 2.39 -2.26
C PRO A 345 -38.10 0.91 -1.94
N SER A 346 -38.47 0.59 -0.69
CA SER A 346 -38.58 -0.78 -0.18
C SER A 346 -39.49 -1.69 -1.03
N LYS A 347 -40.65 -1.18 -1.46
CA LYS A 347 -41.59 -1.92 -2.33
C LYS A 347 -40.94 -2.33 -3.67
N LYS A 348 -40.22 -1.40 -4.30
CA LYS A 348 -39.51 -1.64 -5.57
C LYS A 348 -38.29 -2.56 -5.39
N LYS A 349 -37.58 -2.46 -4.26
CA LYS A 349 -36.49 -3.38 -3.92
C LYS A 349 -36.98 -4.83 -3.85
N LYS A 350 -38.10 -5.08 -3.13
CA LYS A 350 -38.71 -6.42 -3.04
C LYS A 350 -39.11 -6.97 -4.41
N GLU A 351 -39.66 -6.12 -5.28
CA GLU A 351 -40.02 -6.52 -6.65
C GLU A 351 -38.78 -6.92 -7.47
N VAL A 352 -37.71 -6.11 -7.44
CA VAL A 352 -36.46 -6.41 -8.13
C VAL A 352 -35.84 -7.70 -7.59
N PHE A 353 -35.81 -7.89 -6.26
CA PHE A 353 -35.29 -9.11 -5.65
C PHE A 353 -36.03 -10.36 -6.13
N LYS A 354 -37.37 -10.29 -6.20
CA LYS A 354 -38.20 -11.37 -6.74
C LYS A 354 -37.85 -11.68 -8.19
N LYS A 355 -37.76 -10.66 -9.05
CA LYS A 355 -37.36 -10.82 -10.46
C LYS A 355 -35.98 -11.45 -10.61
N VAL A 356 -35.01 -11.08 -9.76
CA VAL A 356 -33.66 -11.66 -9.78
C VAL A 356 -33.68 -13.12 -9.36
N SER A 357 -34.41 -13.47 -8.30
CA SER A 357 -34.52 -14.86 -7.82
C SER A 357 -35.22 -15.78 -8.82
N GLU A 358 -36.13 -15.24 -9.63
CA GLU A 358 -36.85 -15.98 -10.68
C GLU A 358 -36.02 -16.13 -11.98
N GLY A 359 -34.87 -15.44 -12.09
CA GLY A 359 -34.07 -15.39 -13.32
C GLY A 359 -34.68 -14.51 -14.41
N ARG A 360 -35.53 -13.54 -14.04
CA ARG A 360 -36.11 -12.55 -14.96
C ARG A 360 -35.20 -11.33 -15.20
N VAL A 361 -34.06 -11.28 -14.53
CA VAL A 361 -33.01 -10.26 -14.68
C VAL A 361 -31.71 -10.96 -15.06
N ASP A 362 -31.09 -10.53 -16.15
CA ASP A 362 -29.85 -11.13 -16.64
C ASP A 362 -28.62 -10.39 -16.08
N ILE A 363 -28.72 -9.06 -15.97
CA ILE A 363 -27.68 -8.21 -15.38
C ILE A 363 -28.30 -7.27 -14.36
N ILE A 364 -27.76 -7.27 -13.14
CA ILE A 364 -28.13 -6.30 -12.11
C ILE A 364 -26.96 -5.35 -11.83
N VAL A 365 -27.23 -4.05 -11.83
CA VAL A 365 -26.28 -3.01 -11.43
C VAL A 365 -26.71 -2.46 -10.07
N GLY A 366 -25.78 -2.22 -9.16
CA GLY A 366 -26.15 -1.61 -7.89
C GLY A 366 -25.02 -1.22 -6.97
N THR A 367 -25.38 -0.55 -5.88
CA THR A 367 -24.44 -0.17 -4.82
C THR A 367 -24.31 -1.28 -3.78
N HIS A 368 -23.93 -0.95 -2.53
CA HIS A 368 -23.94 -1.87 -1.39
C HIS A 368 -25.32 -2.55 -1.16
N ALA A 369 -26.40 -2.05 -1.77
CA ALA A 369 -27.70 -2.71 -1.80
C ALA A 369 -27.66 -4.15 -2.37
N LEU A 370 -26.67 -4.50 -3.21
CA LEU A 370 -26.46 -5.87 -3.70
C LEU A 370 -26.00 -6.85 -2.61
N LEU A 371 -25.49 -6.33 -1.48
CA LEU A 371 -25.02 -7.14 -0.36
C LEU A 371 -26.15 -7.57 0.59
N ASN A 372 -27.35 -6.99 0.44
CA ASN A 372 -28.50 -7.30 1.29
C ASN A 372 -28.81 -8.80 1.26
N GLU A 373 -28.98 -9.42 2.44
CA GLU A 373 -29.17 -10.88 2.58
C GLU A 373 -30.37 -11.43 1.79
N ASP A 374 -31.45 -10.66 1.67
CA ASP A 374 -32.68 -11.06 0.97
C ASP A 374 -32.50 -11.23 -0.54
N LEU A 375 -31.47 -10.62 -1.13
CA LEU A 375 -31.18 -10.78 -2.55
C LEU A 375 -30.60 -12.17 -2.83
N LYS A 376 -31.40 -13.04 -3.45
CA LYS A 376 -31.00 -14.36 -3.93
C LYS A 376 -30.99 -14.39 -5.46
N PHE A 377 -29.92 -14.93 -6.02
CA PHE A 377 -29.78 -15.14 -7.46
C PHE A 377 -30.21 -16.56 -7.84
N LYS A 378 -30.77 -16.72 -9.04
CA LYS A 378 -31.04 -18.05 -9.61
C LYS A 378 -29.73 -18.72 -10.01
N ASN A 379 -28.95 -18.07 -10.89
CA ASN A 379 -27.75 -18.63 -11.51
C ASN A 379 -26.64 -17.57 -11.66
N LEU A 380 -26.13 -17.01 -10.55
CA LEU A 380 -25.06 -16.00 -10.60
C LEU A 380 -23.71 -16.62 -11.01
N ARG A 381 -23.16 -16.18 -12.14
CA ARG A 381 -21.90 -16.73 -12.67
C ARG A 381 -20.76 -15.72 -12.73
N PHE A 382 -21.09 -14.43 -12.86
CA PHE A 382 -20.11 -13.37 -13.05
C PHE A 382 -20.41 -12.15 -12.16
N ILE A 383 -19.37 -11.63 -11.50
CA ILE A 383 -19.47 -10.45 -10.62
C ILE A 383 -18.41 -9.45 -11.08
N VAL A 384 -18.83 -8.20 -11.25
CA VAL A 384 -17.97 -7.06 -11.57
C VAL A 384 -18.00 -6.09 -10.39
N ILE A 385 -16.82 -5.67 -9.92
CA ILE A 385 -16.68 -4.67 -8.86
C ILE A 385 -15.88 -3.50 -9.44
N ASP A 386 -16.47 -2.31 -9.49
CA ASP A 386 -15.80 -1.09 -9.98
C ASP A 386 -15.30 -0.21 -8.82
N GLU A 387 -14.20 0.51 -9.04
CA GLU A 387 -13.59 1.48 -8.12
C GLU A 387 -13.37 0.96 -6.69
N GLN A 388 -12.48 -0.03 -6.60
CA GLN A 388 -12.15 -0.83 -5.41
C GLN A 388 -11.87 -0.03 -4.12
N HIS A 389 -11.29 1.17 -4.22
CA HIS A 389 -10.72 1.89 -3.06
C HIS A 389 -11.75 2.39 -2.04
N ARG A 390 -13.04 2.41 -2.39
CA ARG A 390 -14.13 2.81 -1.47
C ARG A 390 -14.82 1.65 -0.75
N PHE A 391 -14.48 0.41 -1.09
CA PHE A 391 -15.13 -0.77 -0.54
C PHE A 391 -14.19 -1.55 0.39
N GLY A 392 -14.58 -1.62 1.67
CA GLY A 392 -13.87 -2.41 2.67
C GLY A 392 -13.78 -3.90 2.31
N VAL A 393 -12.72 -4.56 2.77
CA VAL A 393 -12.40 -5.97 2.46
C VAL A 393 -13.57 -6.92 2.77
N GLY A 394 -14.32 -6.68 3.86
CA GLY A 394 -15.45 -7.52 4.29
C GLY A 394 -16.67 -7.51 3.34
N GLN A 395 -16.91 -6.42 2.61
CA GLN A 395 -18.05 -6.34 1.68
C GLN A 395 -17.88 -7.27 0.47
N ARG A 396 -16.63 -7.54 0.06
CA ARG A 396 -16.30 -8.46 -1.04
C ARG A 396 -16.69 -9.90 -0.73
N VAL A 397 -16.51 -10.27 0.54
CA VAL A 397 -16.77 -11.62 1.04
C VAL A 397 -18.26 -11.94 0.99
N LEU A 398 -19.12 -10.97 1.30
CA LEU A 398 -20.57 -11.15 1.33
C LEU A 398 -21.15 -11.41 -0.08
N LEU A 399 -20.71 -10.64 -1.09
CA LEU A 399 -21.15 -10.86 -2.48
C LEU A 399 -20.56 -12.17 -3.07
N ALA A 400 -19.33 -12.50 -2.68
CA ALA A 400 -18.70 -13.78 -2.96
C ALA A 400 -19.38 -14.99 -2.29
N LYS A 401 -20.00 -14.81 -1.11
CA LYS A 401 -20.77 -15.84 -0.41
C LYS A 401 -22.12 -16.11 -1.10
N LYS A 402 -22.73 -15.08 -1.71
CA LYS A 402 -23.98 -15.20 -2.50
C LYS A 402 -23.82 -15.99 -3.81
N GLY A 403 -22.61 -16.04 -4.34
CA GLY A 403 -22.25 -16.84 -5.51
C GLY A 403 -21.02 -17.68 -5.22
N GLN A 404 -21.20 -18.81 -4.51
CA GLN A 404 -20.10 -19.61 -3.95
C GLN A 404 -19.02 -19.99 -4.99
N THR A 405 -19.38 -20.08 -6.27
CA THR A 405 -18.47 -20.42 -7.37
C THR A 405 -18.42 -19.35 -8.48
N SER A 406 -18.97 -18.15 -8.31
CA SER A 406 -19.00 -17.10 -9.36
C SER A 406 -17.62 -16.50 -9.60
N SER A 407 -17.29 -16.21 -10.88
CA SER A 407 -16.04 -15.54 -11.24
C SER A 407 -16.15 -14.04 -10.94
N ILE A 408 -15.09 -13.46 -10.39
CA ILE A 408 -15.07 -12.06 -9.96
C ILE A 408 -14.05 -11.29 -10.79
N VAL A 409 -14.45 -10.17 -11.37
CA VAL A 409 -13.55 -9.17 -11.95
C VAL A 409 -13.64 -7.89 -11.14
N ILE A 410 -12.49 -7.41 -10.70
CA ILE A 410 -12.34 -6.14 -10.01
C ILE A 410 -11.70 -5.16 -10.99
N MET A 411 -12.29 -3.99 -11.19
CA MET A 411 -11.75 -2.93 -12.03
C MET A 411 -11.04 -1.90 -11.17
N SER A 412 -9.84 -1.52 -11.58
CA SER A 412 -9.09 -0.42 -10.98
C SER A 412 -8.78 0.64 -12.03
N ALA A 413 -9.12 1.89 -11.72
CA ALA A 413 -8.76 3.04 -12.53
C ALA A 413 -7.30 3.50 -12.29
N THR A 414 -6.75 3.25 -11.10
CA THR A 414 -5.35 3.55 -10.79
C THR A 414 -4.47 2.39 -11.22
N PRO A 415 -3.55 2.58 -12.18
CA PRO A 415 -2.58 1.56 -12.49
C PRO A 415 -1.69 1.36 -11.26
N ILE A 416 -1.53 0.12 -10.81
CA ILE A 416 -0.53 -0.31 -9.83
C ILE A 416 0.51 -1.12 -10.61
N PRO A 417 1.82 -0.96 -10.36
CA PRO A 417 2.82 -1.80 -11.01
C PRO A 417 2.45 -3.29 -10.86
N ARG A 418 2.52 -4.06 -11.95
CA ARG A 418 2.02 -5.45 -11.97
C ARG A 418 2.61 -6.28 -10.83
N SER A 419 3.90 -6.12 -10.57
CA SER A 419 4.60 -6.80 -9.49
C SER A 419 4.01 -6.48 -8.11
N LEU A 420 3.69 -5.20 -7.87
CA LEU A 420 3.06 -4.73 -6.64
C LEU A 420 1.60 -5.22 -6.54
N ALA A 421 0.82 -5.16 -7.62
CA ALA A 421 -0.53 -5.69 -7.66
C ALA A 421 -0.58 -7.20 -7.35
N LEU A 422 0.36 -7.97 -7.91
CA LEU A 422 0.52 -9.40 -7.65
C LEU A 422 1.04 -9.73 -6.23
N THR A 423 1.56 -8.74 -5.50
CA THR A 423 1.97 -8.89 -4.09
C THR A 423 0.79 -8.59 -3.18
N LEU A 424 0.16 -7.43 -3.39
CA LEU A 424 -0.92 -6.88 -2.56
C LEU A 424 -2.25 -7.61 -2.78
N TYR A 425 -2.53 -8.05 -4.01
CA TYR A 425 -3.76 -8.72 -4.42
C TYR A 425 -3.46 -10.09 -5.02
N SER A 426 -2.64 -10.82 -4.29
CA SER A 426 -1.96 -12.03 -4.74
C SER A 426 -2.91 -13.23 -4.95
N ASP A 427 -4.14 -13.16 -4.44
CA ASP A 427 -5.24 -14.07 -4.79
C ASP A 427 -5.88 -13.78 -6.17
N LEU A 428 -5.62 -12.61 -6.75
CA LEU A 428 -6.15 -12.19 -8.05
C LEU A 428 -5.19 -12.52 -9.20
N GLU A 429 -5.74 -12.96 -10.33
CA GLU A 429 -5.06 -12.88 -11.63
C GLU A 429 -5.10 -11.43 -12.14
N VAL A 430 -4.12 -10.99 -12.93
CA VAL A 430 -4.04 -9.58 -13.38
C VAL A 430 -4.08 -9.52 -14.90
N SER A 431 -5.04 -8.76 -15.43
CA SER A 431 -5.14 -8.38 -16.84
C SER A 431 -4.84 -6.91 -17.00
N LEU A 432 -3.95 -6.57 -17.95
CA LEU A 432 -3.53 -5.19 -18.19
C LEU A 432 -4.05 -4.71 -19.54
N ILE A 433 -4.66 -3.52 -19.56
CA ILE A 433 -4.98 -2.78 -20.77
C ILE A 433 -4.11 -1.53 -20.79
N LYS A 434 -3.06 -1.54 -21.61
CA LYS A 434 -2.10 -0.43 -21.75
C LYS A 434 -2.50 0.50 -22.90
N SER A 435 -3.07 -0.09 -23.94
CA SER A 435 -3.43 0.58 -25.18
C SER A 435 -4.70 1.41 -25.02
N TYR A 436 -4.66 2.65 -25.52
CA TYR A 436 -5.84 3.49 -25.69
C TYR A 436 -6.52 3.19 -27.04
N PRO A 437 -7.84 3.37 -27.16
CA PRO A 437 -8.50 3.34 -28.47
C PRO A 437 -7.85 4.34 -29.44
N ARG A 438 -7.62 3.93 -30.69
CA ARG A 438 -6.80 4.64 -31.73
C ARG A 438 -7.18 6.12 -32.02
N GLN A 439 -8.28 6.63 -31.47
CA GLN A 439 -8.83 7.97 -31.78
C GLN A 439 -8.58 9.04 -30.69
N ARG A 440 -7.77 8.77 -29.65
CA ARG A 440 -7.62 9.72 -28.52
C ARG A 440 -6.23 10.35 -28.47
N LYS A 441 -6.16 11.69 -28.54
CA LYS A 441 -4.93 12.46 -28.28
C LYS A 441 -4.81 12.74 -26.78
N PRO A 442 -3.61 12.61 -26.17
CA PRO A 442 -3.39 13.02 -24.78
C PRO A 442 -3.62 14.52 -24.62
N PRO A 443 -4.04 14.98 -23.42
CA PRO A 443 -4.30 16.39 -23.20
C PRO A 443 -2.98 17.15 -23.07
N LEU A 444 -2.94 18.39 -23.57
CA LEU A 444 -1.84 19.29 -23.29
C LEU A 444 -1.83 19.56 -21.78
N THR A 445 -0.78 19.08 -21.10
CA THR A 445 -0.67 19.11 -19.65
C THR A 445 0.39 20.13 -19.26
N GLN A 446 0.02 21.19 -18.55
CA GLN A 446 0.95 22.28 -18.18
C GLN A 446 0.79 22.70 -16.72
N ILE A 447 1.93 23.07 -16.11
CA ILE A 447 2.02 23.70 -14.79
C ILE A 447 2.05 25.21 -15.02
N ILE A 448 1.16 25.96 -14.38
CA ILE A 448 0.98 27.39 -14.64
C ILE A 448 0.96 28.14 -13.30
N GLU A 449 1.67 29.26 -13.23
CA GLU A 449 1.66 30.18 -12.07
C GLU A 449 0.66 31.34 -12.27
N GLU A 450 0.45 31.77 -13.52
CA GLU A 450 -0.40 32.91 -13.88
C GLU A 450 -1.85 32.48 -14.11
N ARG A 451 -2.67 32.61 -13.05
CA ARG A 451 -4.11 32.23 -13.05
C ARG A 451 -4.93 32.93 -14.14
N ASP A 452 -4.69 34.22 -14.35
CA ASP A 452 -5.51 35.05 -15.24
C ASP A 452 -5.42 34.58 -16.70
N LYS A 453 -4.24 34.11 -17.14
CA LYS A 453 -4.04 33.51 -18.47
C LYS A 453 -4.91 32.27 -18.68
N VAL A 454 -5.04 31.43 -17.64
CA VAL A 454 -5.87 30.21 -17.71
C VAL A 454 -7.35 30.57 -17.80
N TYR A 455 -7.81 31.58 -17.06
CA TYR A 455 -9.21 32.00 -17.09
C TYR A 455 -9.57 32.66 -18.42
N GLN A 456 -8.68 33.46 -19.00
CA GLN A 456 -8.85 33.97 -20.36
C GLN A 456 -8.97 32.84 -21.38
N PHE A 457 -8.10 31.82 -21.29
CA PHE A 457 -8.16 30.65 -22.16
C PHE A 457 -9.49 29.87 -22.00
N ILE A 458 -9.98 29.68 -20.77
CA ILE A 458 -11.30 29.07 -20.53
C ILE A 458 -12.39 29.89 -21.22
N ARG A 459 -12.35 31.23 -21.12
CA ARG A 459 -13.36 32.10 -21.73
C ARG A 459 -13.39 31.96 -23.24
N GLU A 460 -12.25 31.85 -23.90
CA GLU A 460 -12.14 31.60 -25.35
C GLU A 460 -12.75 30.23 -25.72
N LYS A 461 -12.39 29.16 -25.00
CA LYS A 461 -12.93 27.82 -25.27
C LYS A 461 -14.42 27.68 -24.99
N VAL A 462 -14.93 28.36 -23.97
CA VAL A 462 -16.36 28.38 -23.68
C VAL A 462 -17.14 29.16 -24.75
N LYS A 463 -16.56 30.23 -25.32
CA LYS A 463 -17.13 30.94 -26.49
C LYS A 463 -17.22 30.05 -27.72
N GLU A 464 -16.23 29.17 -27.93
CA GLU A 464 -16.25 28.12 -28.98
C GLU A 464 -17.29 27.00 -28.72
N GLY A 465 -18.06 27.10 -27.63
CA GLY A 465 -19.13 26.16 -27.28
C GLY A 465 -18.69 25.04 -26.32
N GLN A 466 -17.40 24.97 -25.96
CA GLN A 466 -16.86 23.96 -25.06
C GLN A 466 -17.22 24.23 -23.59
N GLN A 467 -16.86 23.31 -22.70
CA GLN A 467 -17.11 23.38 -21.27
C GLN A 467 -15.82 23.15 -20.48
N ALA A 468 -15.76 23.64 -19.25
CA ALA A 468 -14.57 23.55 -18.39
C ALA A 468 -14.87 23.03 -16.99
N TYR A 469 -13.91 22.30 -16.42
CA TYR A 469 -13.87 21.91 -15.00
C TYR A 469 -12.85 22.76 -14.25
N ILE A 470 -13.22 23.24 -13.06
CA ILE A 470 -12.31 23.90 -12.12
C ILE A 470 -12.37 23.12 -10.81
N ILE A 471 -11.26 22.54 -10.40
CA ILE A 471 -11.17 21.61 -9.28
C ILE A 471 -10.31 22.21 -8.18
N TYR A 472 -10.90 22.32 -6.99
CA TYR A 472 -10.20 22.73 -5.76
C TYR A 472 -9.92 21.50 -4.90
N ALA A 473 -8.70 21.39 -4.37
CA ALA A 473 -8.34 20.30 -3.48
C ALA A 473 -8.96 20.47 -2.08
N LEU A 474 -9.56 19.39 -1.56
CA LEU A 474 -9.95 19.27 -0.15
C LEU A 474 -8.86 18.55 0.65
N VAL A 475 -8.63 18.99 1.88
CA VAL A 475 -7.79 18.38 2.91
C VAL A 475 -8.66 17.54 3.85
N GLU A 476 -8.20 16.32 4.16
CA GLU A 476 -8.85 15.47 5.15
C GLU A 476 -8.69 16.08 6.56
N GLY A 477 -9.81 16.43 7.21
CA GLY A 477 -9.82 16.94 8.60
C GLY A 477 -10.29 18.39 8.76
N GLU A 478 -10.43 19.16 7.67
CA GLU A 478 -10.85 20.58 7.68
C GLU A 478 -12.00 20.85 6.69
N GLU A 479 -13.02 19.98 6.69
CA GLU A 479 -14.13 20.05 5.71
C GLU A 479 -14.94 21.36 5.75
N ASP A 480 -14.98 22.07 6.88
CA ASP A 480 -15.74 23.32 7.04
C ASP A 480 -15.04 24.54 6.40
N SER A 481 -13.75 24.72 6.66
CA SER A 481 -12.93 25.85 6.16
C SER A 481 -12.84 25.89 4.63
N GLU A 482 -12.76 24.72 3.99
CA GLU A 482 -12.48 24.63 2.55
C GLU A 482 -13.74 24.61 1.68
N LEU A 483 -14.87 24.19 2.24
CA LEU A 483 -16.18 24.39 1.61
C LEU A 483 -16.51 25.88 1.48
N GLU A 484 -16.18 26.68 2.51
CA GLU A 484 -16.28 28.14 2.44
C GLU A 484 -15.39 28.70 1.33
N SER A 485 -14.17 28.18 1.17
CA SER A 485 -13.28 28.61 0.09
C SER A 485 -13.85 28.30 -1.30
N ALA A 486 -14.45 27.12 -1.50
CA ALA A 486 -15.04 26.75 -2.79
C ALA A 486 -16.30 27.57 -3.12
N VAL A 487 -17.12 27.90 -2.12
CA VAL A 487 -18.29 28.77 -2.28
C VAL A 487 -17.87 30.20 -2.60
N LYS A 488 -16.90 30.76 -1.86
CA LYS A 488 -16.34 32.09 -2.15
C LYS A 488 -15.74 32.16 -3.56
N MET A 489 -15.01 31.13 -3.98
CA MET A 489 -14.47 31.05 -5.33
C MET A 489 -15.56 30.88 -6.38
N TYR A 490 -16.62 30.12 -6.10
CA TYR A 490 -17.78 30.01 -6.99
C TYR A 490 -18.44 31.37 -7.24
N GLU A 491 -18.65 32.17 -6.20
CA GLU A 491 -19.20 33.52 -6.33
C GLU A 491 -18.29 34.41 -7.19
N LYS A 492 -16.99 34.43 -6.90
CA LYS A 492 -16.00 35.17 -7.68
C LYS A 492 -15.97 34.74 -9.15
N LEU A 493 -15.95 33.44 -9.41
CA LEU A 493 -15.91 32.90 -10.78
C LEU A 493 -17.23 33.14 -11.52
N THR A 494 -18.36 33.21 -10.81
CA THR A 494 -19.66 33.54 -11.41
C THR A 494 -19.67 34.97 -11.95
N GLU A 495 -19.07 35.92 -11.21
CA GLU A 495 -18.85 37.28 -11.69
C GLU A 495 -17.83 37.34 -12.83
N GLU A 496 -16.68 36.69 -12.66
CA GLU A 496 -15.57 36.66 -13.63
C GLU A 496 -16.00 36.08 -14.99
N PHE A 497 -16.85 35.05 -15.02
CA PHE A 497 -17.23 34.37 -16.26
C PHE A 497 -18.57 34.84 -16.87
N LYS A 498 -19.14 35.97 -16.43
CA LYS A 498 -20.33 36.54 -17.10
C LYS A 498 -20.06 36.73 -18.60
N PRO A 499 -21.00 36.35 -19.50
CA PRO A 499 -22.39 35.91 -19.25
C PRO A 499 -22.58 34.38 -19.10
N PHE A 500 -21.52 33.59 -18.98
CA PHE A 500 -21.62 32.13 -18.92
C PHE A 500 -22.09 31.64 -17.54
N LYS A 501 -22.94 30.60 -17.54
CA LYS A 501 -23.40 29.99 -16.29
C LYS A 501 -22.31 29.10 -15.69
N VAL A 502 -21.96 29.41 -14.45
CA VAL A 502 -21.08 28.60 -13.59
C VAL A 502 -21.94 27.77 -12.64
N GLY A 503 -21.58 26.51 -12.43
CA GLY A 503 -22.21 25.60 -11.48
C GLY A 503 -21.25 25.18 -10.37
N LEU A 504 -21.79 24.86 -9.20
CA LEU A 504 -21.03 24.36 -8.05
C LEU A 504 -21.45 22.92 -7.72
N LEU A 505 -20.45 22.06 -7.47
CA LEU A 505 -20.64 20.68 -7.05
C LEU A 505 -19.76 20.39 -5.82
N HIS A 506 -20.38 20.00 -4.71
CA HIS A 506 -19.65 19.63 -3.49
C HIS A 506 -20.36 18.53 -2.70
N GLY A 507 -19.61 17.91 -1.78
CA GLY A 507 -20.04 16.78 -0.95
C GLY A 507 -21.37 16.97 -0.22
N ARG A 508 -21.64 18.17 0.33
CA ARG A 508 -22.86 18.49 1.09
C ARG A 508 -24.16 18.59 0.28
N LEU A 509 -24.11 18.64 -1.05
CA LEU A 509 -25.34 18.68 -1.85
C LEU A 509 -26.12 17.37 -1.70
N SER A 510 -27.44 17.45 -1.61
CA SER A 510 -28.31 16.27 -1.65
C SER A 510 -28.17 15.54 -3.01
N SER A 511 -28.45 14.23 -3.03
CA SER A 511 -28.34 13.43 -4.26
C SER A 511 -29.15 14.00 -5.43
N SER A 512 -30.35 14.55 -5.16
CA SER A 512 -31.20 15.16 -6.18
C SER A 512 -30.62 16.47 -6.73
N GLN A 513 -30.00 17.30 -5.87
CA GLN A 513 -29.32 18.53 -6.29
C GLN A 513 -28.09 18.22 -7.14
N LYS A 514 -27.26 17.27 -6.72
CA LYS A 514 -26.09 16.80 -7.50
C LYS A 514 -26.52 16.34 -8.89
N GLU A 515 -27.58 15.52 -8.96
CA GLU A 515 -28.09 15.04 -10.24
C GLU A 515 -28.57 16.18 -11.15
N LYS A 516 -29.25 17.19 -10.59
CA LYS A 516 -29.72 18.36 -11.35
C LYS A 516 -28.54 19.15 -11.95
N VAL A 517 -27.54 19.49 -11.14
CA VAL A 517 -26.35 20.23 -11.59
C VAL A 517 -25.60 19.46 -12.67
N LEU A 518 -25.38 18.16 -12.47
CA LEU A 518 -24.70 17.30 -13.43
C LEU A 518 -25.49 17.15 -14.73
N ARG A 519 -26.82 17.08 -14.66
CA ARG A 519 -27.71 17.02 -15.82
C ARG A 519 -27.68 18.33 -16.61
N ASP A 520 -27.71 19.47 -15.93
CA ASP A 520 -27.67 20.79 -16.56
C ASP A 520 -26.28 21.07 -17.18
N PHE A 521 -25.21 20.62 -16.53
CA PHE A 521 -23.86 20.64 -17.11
C PHE A 521 -23.77 19.75 -18.34
N ARG A 522 -24.27 18.50 -18.30
CA ARG A 522 -24.27 17.61 -19.46
C ARG A 522 -25.10 18.14 -20.65
N LYS A 523 -26.15 18.90 -20.39
CA LYS A 523 -26.97 19.57 -21.42
C LYS A 523 -26.34 20.87 -21.95
N GLY A 524 -25.17 21.26 -21.46
CA GLY A 524 -24.49 22.50 -21.86
C GLY A 524 -25.10 23.79 -21.31
N LYS A 525 -26.07 23.70 -20.38
CA LYS A 525 -26.67 24.88 -19.73
C LYS A 525 -25.70 25.56 -18.76
N ILE A 526 -24.87 24.75 -18.10
CA ILE A 526 -23.74 25.21 -17.29
C ILE A 526 -22.49 25.00 -18.14
N LYS A 527 -21.69 26.04 -18.33
CA LYS A 527 -20.48 25.96 -19.14
C LYS A 527 -19.23 25.68 -18.31
N ILE A 528 -19.22 26.09 -17.05
CA ILE A 528 -18.10 25.90 -16.15
C ILE A 528 -18.58 25.23 -14.87
N LEU A 529 -17.96 24.13 -14.46
CA LEU A 529 -18.30 23.42 -13.23
C LEU A 529 -17.15 23.50 -12.22
N VAL A 530 -17.43 24.11 -11.09
CA VAL A 530 -16.54 24.18 -9.92
C VAL A 530 -16.82 22.99 -9.01
N SER A 531 -15.78 22.23 -8.65
CA SER A 531 -15.91 21.05 -7.79
C SER A 531 -14.77 20.94 -6.77
N THR A 532 -15.08 20.43 -5.58
CA THR A 532 -14.10 20.19 -4.51
C THR A 532 -13.63 18.74 -4.43
N SER A 533 -14.35 17.80 -5.05
CA SER A 533 -14.05 16.38 -4.95
C SER A 533 -13.65 15.77 -6.29
N VAL A 534 -12.58 14.97 -6.25
CA VAL A 534 -12.17 14.08 -7.33
C VAL A 534 -13.25 13.07 -7.66
N VAL A 535 -14.13 12.67 -6.73
CA VAL A 535 -15.05 11.56 -6.99
C VAL A 535 -16.35 11.99 -7.66
N GLU A 536 -16.74 13.25 -7.53
CA GLU A 536 -18.04 13.74 -8.01
C GLU A 536 -18.02 14.15 -9.49
N VAL A 537 -16.86 14.44 -10.06
CA VAL A 537 -16.68 14.77 -11.50
C VAL A 537 -16.71 13.52 -12.40
N GLY A 538 -17.29 12.40 -11.95
CA GLY A 538 -17.34 11.14 -12.70
C GLY A 538 -18.22 11.18 -13.96
N VAL A 539 -18.92 12.29 -14.20
CA VAL A 539 -19.86 12.46 -15.30
C VAL A 539 -19.14 12.64 -16.62
N ASP A 540 -19.53 11.81 -17.58
CA ASP A 540 -19.00 11.84 -18.93
C ASP A 540 -19.63 12.98 -19.75
N VAL A 541 -18.87 14.04 -19.99
CA VAL A 541 -19.29 15.21 -20.76
C VAL A 541 -18.30 15.44 -21.91
N PRO A 542 -18.65 15.01 -23.14
CA PRO A 542 -17.76 15.12 -24.30
C PRO A 542 -17.34 16.55 -24.64
N GLN A 543 -18.14 17.56 -24.29
CA GLN A 543 -17.80 18.96 -24.55
C GLN A 543 -16.87 19.57 -23.48
N ALA A 544 -16.57 18.83 -22.40
CA ALA A 544 -15.69 19.31 -21.34
C ALA A 544 -14.21 19.03 -21.69
N THR A 545 -13.62 19.95 -22.45
CA THR A 545 -12.27 19.84 -23.04
C THR A 545 -11.18 20.50 -22.20
N VAL A 546 -11.54 21.31 -21.19
CA VAL A 546 -10.58 22.01 -20.32
C VAL A 546 -10.79 21.59 -18.87
N MET A 547 -9.71 21.24 -18.18
CA MET A 547 -9.72 21.04 -16.73
C MET A 547 -8.59 21.81 -16.08
N VAL A 548 -8.95 22.55 -15.04
CA VAL A 548 -8.03 23.31 -14.19
C VAL A 548 -8.06 22.71 -12.80
N VAL A 549 -6.88 22.40 -12.27
CA VAL A 549 -6.70 21.95 -10.89
C VAL A 549 -5.95 23.03 -10.15
N GLU A 550 -6.63 23.63 -9.18
CA GLU A 550 -6.09 24.63 -8.26
C GLU A 550 -5.42 23.91 -7.09
N ASN A 551 -4.24 24.40 -6.67
CA ASN A 551 -3.45 23.80 -5.58
C ASN A 551 -3.19 22.28 -5.76
N PRO A 552 -2.63 21.87 -6.91
CA PRO A 552 -2.47 20.47 -7.28
C PRO A 552 -1.51 19.70 -6.36
N GLU A 553 -0.65 20.38 -5.60
CA GLU A 553 0.27 19.79 -4.63
C GLU A 553 -0.43 19.01 -3.51
N ARG A 554 -1.69 19.36 -3.24
CA ARG A 554 -2.54 18.71 -2.26
C ARG A 554 -3.08 17.36 -2.75
N PHE A 555 -3.04 17.10 -4.05
CA PHE A 555 -3.45 15.82 -4.62
C PHE A 555 -2.28 14.84 -4.72
N GLY A 556 -2.60 13.55 -4.55
CA GLY A 556 -1.69 12.47 -4.95
C GLY A 556 -1.57 12.36 -6.47
N LEU A 557 -0.46 11.80 -6.98
CA LEU A 557 -0.27 11.58 -8.42
C LEU A 557 -1.40 10.77 -9.05
N ALA A 558 -1.85 9.73 -8.36
CA ALA A 558 -2.96 8.90 -8.82
C ALA A 558 -4.28 9.68 -8.97
N GLN A 559 -4.55 10.64 -8.08
CA GLN A 559 -5.75 11.48 -8.14
C GLN A 559 -5.65 12.47 -9.30
N LEU A 560 -4.53 13.17 -9.44
CA LEU A 560 -4.30 14.08 -10.58
C LEU A 560 -4.40 13.35 -11.92
N HIS A 561 -3.90 12.12 -11.96
CA HIS A 561 -3.99 11.27 -13.13
C HIS A 561 -5.44 10.90 -13.49
N GLN A 562 -6.23 10.50 -12.49
CA GLN A 562 -7.66 10.24 -12.67
C GLN A 562 -8.42 11.48 -13.14
N LEU A 563 -8.08 12.66 -12.63
CA LEU A 563 -8.65 13.93 -13.08
C LEU A 563 -8.30 14.19 -14.55
N ARG A 564 -7.03 14.08 -14.93
CA ARG A 564 -6.56 14.26 -16.30
C ARG A 564 -7.30 13.36 -17.29
N GLY A 565 -7.48 12.08 -16.95
CA GLY A 565 -8.20 11.13 -17.81
C GLY A 565 -9.69 11.42 -18.02
N ARG A 566 -10.29 12.34 -17.25
CA ARG A 566 -11.70 12.74 -17.44
C ARG A 566 -11.89 13.72 -18.59
N VAL A 567 -10.86 14.47 -18.95
CA VAL A 567 -10.88 15.39 -20.09
C VAL A 567 -10.58 14.65 -21.40
N MET A 568 -9.91 13.49 -21.33
CA MET A 568 -9.49 12.67 -22.48
C MET A 568 -10.62 11.88 -23.17
N ARG A 569 -11.76 12.53 -23.45
CA ARG A 569 -12.98 11.81 -23.87
C ARG A 569 -13.57 12.31 -25.19
N SER A 570 -13.15 13.46 -25.70
CA SER A 570 -13.53 13.97 -27.03
C SER A 570 -12.46 13.68 -28.09
N SER A 571 -12.87 13.71 -29.36
CA SER A 571 -11.95 13.83 -30.50
C SER A 571 -11.25 15.21 -30.56
N GLN A 572 -11.79 16.20 -29.84
CA GLN A 572 -11.25 17.54 -29.73
C GLN A 572 -10.01 17.58 -28.82
N ALA A 573 -9.11 18.54 -29.10
CA ALA A 573 -7.93 18.79 -28.27
C ALA A 573 -8.36 19.13 -26.83
N SER A 574 -7.73 18.45 -25.87
CA SER A 574 -8.04 18.55 -24.45
C SER A 574 -6.89 19.21 -23.70
N TYR A 575 -7.20 19.94 -22.63
CA TYR A 575 -6.23 20.74 -21.88
C TYR A 575 -6.36 20.44 -20.38
N PHE A 576 -5.22 20.20 -19.72
CA PHE A 576 -5.13 19.95 -18.29
C PHE A 576 -4.12 20.92 -17.66
N PHE A 577 -4.63 21.90 -16.93
CA PHE A 577 -3.84 22.94 -16.30
C PHE A 577 -3.74 22.71 -14.80
N MET A 578 -2.52 22.78 -14.28
CA MET A 578 -2.20 22.67 -12.87
C MET A 578 -1.73 24.04 -12.37
N VAL A 579 -2.60 24.74 -11.65
CA VAL A 579 -2.33 26.08 -11.16
C VAL A 579 -1.63 26.01 -9.82
N VAL A 580 -0.39 26.49 -9.78
CA VAL A 580 0.47 26.45 -8.58
C VAL A 580 0.76 27.86 -8.07
N ASN A 581 1.04 27.96 -6.77
CA ASN A 581 1.55 29.19 -6.17
C ASN A 581 3.08 29.25 -6.29
N LYS A 582 3.67 30.45 -6.20
CA LYS A 582 5.12 30.67 -6.38
C LYS A 582 5.99 29.88 -5.37
N ASP A 583 5.50 29.67 -4.15
CA ASP A 583 6.25 29.05 -3.06
C ASP A 583 6.10 27.51 -3.00
N LEU A 584 6.24 26.82 -4.12
CA LEU A 584 6.02 25.37 -4.19
C LEU A 584 7.26 24.58 -3.70
N PRO A 585 7.13 23.66 -2.71
CA PRO A 585 8.24 22.81 -2.28
C PRO A 585 8.82 21.97 -3.43
N TYR A 586 10.15 21.77 -3.44
CA TYR A 586 10.85 21.02 -4.50
C TYR A 586 10.28 19.60 -4.72
N SER A 587 9.93 18.89 -3.64
CA SER A 587 9.33 17.56 -3.71
C SER A 587 7.94 17.55 -4.36
N ALA A 588 7.15 18.60 -4.13
CA ALA A 588 5.84 18.77 -4.76
C ALA A 588 5.99 19.16 -6.25
N ARG A 589 6.92 20.06 -6.58
CA ARG A 589 7.21 20.46 -7.96
C ARG A 589 7.63 19.27 -8.82
N ARG A 590 8.58 18.46 -8.34
CA ARG A 590 9.04 17.24 -9.01
C ARG A 590 7.90 16.26 -9.27
N ARG A 591 6.94 16.16 -8.34
CA ARG A 591 5.75 15.33 -8.50
C ARG A 591 4.85 15.85 -9.63
N LEU A 592 4.60 17.15 -9.69
CA LEU A 592 3.80 17.75 -10.76
C LEU A 592 4.48 17.64 -12.14
N GLU A 593 5.80 17.72 -12.20
CA GLU A 593 6.57 17.53 -13.44
C GLU A 593 6.40 16.10 -13.98
N VAL A 594 6.39 15.09 -13.11
CA VAL A 594 6.15 13.68 -13.52
C VAL A 594 4.82 13.56 -14.26
N ILE A 595 3.73 14.17 -13.77
CA ILE A 595 2.44 14.09 -14.45
C ILE A 595 2.38 14.98 -15.71
N ALA A 596 3.09 16.12 -15.73
CA ALA A 596 3.17 16.97 -16.92
C ALA A 596 3.89 16.27 -18.09
N GLN A 597 4.94 15.50 -17.80
CA GLN A 597 5.79 14.86 -18.81
C GLN A 597 5.29 13.46 -19.23
N ASN A 598 4.51 12.78 -18.40
CA ASN A 598 4.11 11.39 -18.66
C ASN A 598 2.59 11.27 -18.82
N CYS A 599 2.15 10.76 -19.97
CA CYS A 599 0.73 10.42 -20.19
C CYS A 599 0.36 9.00 -19.77
N ASP A 600 1.34 8.13 -19.53
CA ASP A 600 1.15 6.73 -19.16
C ASP A 600 0.93 6.58 -17.64
N GLY A 601 -0.29 6.18 -17.26
CA GLY A 601 -0.64 5.96 -15.86
C GLY A 601 0.18 4.88 -15.15
N PHE A 602 0.75 3.90 -15.87
CA PHE A 602 1.65 2.91 -15.28
C PHE A 602 2.98 3.53 -14.88
N LYS A 603 3.57 4.35 -15.76
CA LYS A 603 4.80 5.10 -15.45
C LYS A 603 4.58 6.06 -14.28
N ILE A 604 3.44 6.76 -14.26
CA ILE A 604 3.10 7.66 -13.14
C ILE A 604 3.00 6.89 -11.83
N ALA A 605 2.41 5.70 -11.83
CA ALA A 605 2.32 4.88 -10.61
C ALA A 605 3.68 4.36 -10.14
N GLU A 606 4.60 4.04 -11.06
CA GLU A 606 5.98 3.68 -10.72
C GLU A 606 6.76 4.86 -10.13
N GLU A 607 6.61 6.06 -10.70
CA GLU A 607 7.24 7.28 -10.17
C GLU A 607 6.62 7.71 -8.83
N ASP A 608 5.30 7.59 -8.65
CA ASP A 608 4.63 7.84 -7.36
C ASP A 608 5.17 6.92 -6.26
N LEU A 609 5.37 5.64 -6.59
CA LEU A 609 6.00 4.66 -5.70
C LEU A 609 7.45 5.06 -5.34
N LYS A 610 8.24 5.56 -6.31
CA LYS A 610 9.60 6.06 -6.06
C LYS A 610 9.61 7.29 -5.15
N LEU A 611 8.69 8.23 -5.36
CA LEU A 611 8.63 9.50 -4.64
C LEU A 611 8.07 9.37 -3.21
N ARG A 612 7.06 8.51 -2.99
CA ARG A 612 6.46 8.30 -1.66
C ARG A 612 7.29 7.39 -0.75
N GLY A 613 8.13 6.54 -1.34
CA GLY A 613 8.82 5.49 -0.61
C GLY A 613 7.85 4.42 -0.08
N PRO A 614 8.37 3.34 0.51
CA PRO A 614 7.59 2.11 0.77
C PRO A 614 6.64 2.17 1.98
N GLY A 615 6.57 3.31 2.68
CA GLY A 615 5.85 3.45 3.96
C GLY A 615 4.32 3.53 3.84
N ASP A 616 3.80 4.21 2.81
CA ASP A 616 2.36 4.57 2.72
C ASP A 616 1.50 3.53 2.00
N ILE A 617 2.06 2.74 1.09
CA ILE A 617 1.31 1.70 0.36
C ILE A 617 0.87 0.57 1.28
N LEU A 618 1.59 0.37 2.38
CA LEU A 618 1.26 -0.56 3.45
C LEU A 618 0.40 0.10 4.55
N GLY A 619 -0.10 1.32 4.32
CA GLY A 619 -0.85 2.13 5.29
C GLY A 619 -2.18 1.53 5.74
N THR A 620 -2.78 0.62 4.97
CA THR A 620 -3.93 -0.21 5.38
C THR A 620 -3.54 -1.61 5.85
N LEU A 621 -2.27 -1.98 5.69
CA LEU A 621 -1.67 -3.26 6.11
C LEU A 621 -1.08 -3.16 7.54
N GLN A 622 -1.61 -2.24 8.34
CA GLN A 622 -1.09 -1.82 9.65
C GLN A 622 -1.11 -2.90 10.73
N SER A 623 -1.75 -4.06 10.50
CA SER A 623 -1.87 -5.15 11.46
C SER A 623 -1.00 -6.37 11.09
N GLY A 624 0.32 -6.21 11.15
CA GLY A 624 1.08 -7.13 12.00
C GLY A 624 1.95 -8.24 11.39
N TYR A 625 2.48 -8.15 10.17
CA TYR A 625 3.46 -9.16 9.72
C TYR A 625 4.72 -8.70 8.99
N LEU A 626 4.71 -7.55 8.32
CA LEU A 626 5.91 -7.02 7.67
C LEU A 626 6.63 -6.12 8.67
N PRO A 627 7.77 -6.52 9.27
CA PRO A 627 8.57 -5.59 10.04
C PRO A 627 9.02 -4.48 9.08
N LYS A 628 8.45 -3.27 9.28
CA LYS A 628 8.75 -2.04 8.52
C LYS A 628 10.25 -1.72 8.43
N SER A 629 11.08 -2.39 9.22
CA SER A 629 12.53 -2.21 9.28
C SER A 629 13.30 -2.84 8.11
N ILE A 630 12.74 -3.85 7.42
CA ILE A 630 13.54 -4.67 6.49
C ILE A 630 13.11 -4.57 5.01
N LEU A 631 11.83 -4.40 4.70
CA LEU A 631 11.38 -4.46 3.30
C LEU A 631 11.60 -3.17 2.52
N GLN A 632 12.13 -3.33 1.32
CA GLN A 632 12.20 -2.32 0.28
C GLN A 632 11.57 -2.91 -1.00
N PRO A 633 10.23 -2.81 -1.15
CA PRO A 633 9.45 -3.40 -2.23
C PRO A 633 10.04 -3.27 -3.64
N GLN A 634 10.74 -2.18 -3.95
CA GLN A 634 11.39 -1.96 -5.24
C GLN A 634 12.66 -2.80 -5.43
N GLN A 635 13.51 -2.89 -4.40
CA GLN A 635 14.75 -3.67 -4.45
C GLN A 635 14.48 -5.17 -4.30
N ASP A 636 13.37 -5.53 -3.67
CA ASP A 636 13.04 -6.90 -3.30
C ASP A 636 12.13 -7.61 -4.32
N LEU A 637 11.80 -6.98 -5.46
CA LEU A 637 10.92 -7.56 -6.49
C LEU A 637 11.45 -8.91 -7.01
N GLU A 638 12.75 -9.03 -7.24
CA GLU A 638 13.32 -10.31 -7.68
C GLU A 638 13.14 -11.42 -6.65
N LEU A 639 13.28 -11.09 -5.35
CA LEU A 639 13.09 -12.05 -4.27
C LEU A 639 11.62 -12.49 -4.19
N LEU A 640 10.68 -11.58 -4.40
CA LEU A 640 9.27 -11.90 -4.51
C LEU A 640 9.00 -12.89 -5.66
N HIS A 641 9.54 -12.64 -6.86
CA HIS A 641 9.37 -13.54 -8.00
C HIS A 641 9.92 -14.94 -7.70
N LYS A 642 11.10 -15.02 -7.10
CA LYS A 642 11.72 -16.29 -6.66
C LYS A 642 10.85 -16.99 -5.60
N ALA A 643 10.38 -16.25 -4.60
CA ALA A 643 9.52 -16.77 -3.53
C ALA A 643 8.20 -17.32 -4.08
N ARG A 644 7.56 -16.60 -5.01
CA ARG A 644 6.34 -17.03 -5.67
C ARG A 644 6.54 -18.32 -6.47
N TYR A 645 7.61 -18.40 -7.25
CA TYR A 645 7.92 -19.62 -8.01
C TYR A 645 8.12 -20.82 -7.07
N SER A 646 8.92 -20.64 -6.01
CA SER A 646 9.14 -21.71 -5.01
C SER A 646 7.84 -22.13 -4.31
N ALA A 647 7.00 -21.17 -3.92
CA ALA A 647 5.73 -21.46 -3.28
C ALA A 647 4.78 -22.23 -4.19
N PHE A 648 4.70 -21.84 -5.47
CA PHE A 648 3.90 -22.54 -6.48
C PHE A 648 4.34 -24.00 -6.65
N GLN A 649 5.66 -24.26 -6.74
CA GLN A 649 6.18 -25.62 -6.88
C GLN A 649 5.82 -26.53 -5.70
N ILE A 650 5.86 -25.98 -4.48
CA ILE A 650 5.48 -26.74 -3.27
C ILE A 650 3.99 -27.04 -3.27
N ILE A 651 3.12 -26.03 -3.43
CA ILE A 651 1.67 -26.24 -3.38
C ILE A 651 1.19 -27.11 -4.55
N ARG A 652 1.83 -27.04 -5.72
CA ARG A 652 1.51 -27.94 -6.83
C ARG A 652 1.75 -29.42 -6.49
N LYS A 653 2.82 -29.73 -5.76
CA LYS A 653 3.20 -31.11 -5.38
C LYS A 653 2.55 -31.60 -4.08
N ASP A 654 2.28 -30.67 -3.17
CA ASP A 654 1.76 -30.93 -1.82
C ASP A 654 0.80 -29.81 -1.37
N PRO A 655 -0.43 -29.78 -1.91
CA PRO A 655 -1.39 -28.71 -1.63
C PRO A 655 -1.77 -28.56 -0.15
N PHE A 656 -1.71 -29.66 0.60
CA PHE A 656 -2.10 -29.72 2.01
C PHE A 656 -0.89 -29.67 2.97
N LEU A 657 0.33 -29.51 2.45
CA LEU A 657 1.58 -29.46 3.23
C LEU A 657 1.73 -30.68 4.15
N GLN A 658 1.46 -31.88 3.63
CA GLN A 658 1.50 -33.14 4.39
C GLN A 658 2.89 -33.80 4.36
N ARG A 659 3.74 -33.49 3.37
CA ARG A 659 5.08 -34.06 3.28
C ARG A 659 5.95 -33.57 4.45
N ARG A 660 6.82 -34.46 4.96
CA ARG A 660 7.73 -34.18 6.09
C ARG A 660 8.58 -32.92 5.86
N GLU A 661 9.08 -32.74 4.65
CA GLU A 661 9.89 -31.58 4.25
C GLU A 661 9.16 -30.22 4.36
N ASN A 662 7.82 -30.23 4.29
CA ASN A 662 6.97 -29.04 4.37
C ASN A 662 6.36 -28.83 5.77
N GLN A 663 6.69 -29.68 6.74
CA GLN A 663 6.13 -29.62 8.09
C GLN A 663 6.44 -28.27 8.77
N GLY A 664 7.65 -27.74 8.58
CA GLY A 664 8.04 -26.43 9.12
C GLY A 664 7.17 -25.29 8.60
N ILE A 665 6.78 -25.33 7.32
CA ILE A 665 5.83 -24.39 6.73
C ILE A 665 4.47 -24.52 7.41
N ARG A 666 3.95 -25.76 7.51
CA ARG A 666 2.62 -26.03 8.08
C ARG A 666 2.52 -25.55 9.53
N GLU A 667 3.51 -25.84 10.35
CA GLU A 667 3.55 -25.42 11.76
C GLU A 667 3.63 -23.90 11.87
N PHE A 668 4.48 -23.26 11.07
CA PHE A 668 4.58 -21.80 11.05
C PHE A 668 3.28 -21.12 10.57
N LEU A 669 2.51 -21.76 9.69
CA LEU A 669 1.22 -21.25 9.22
C LEU A 669 0.07 -21.49 10.19
N LYS A 670 0.09 -22.58 10.98
CA LYS A 670 -0.88 -22.81 12.06
C LYS A 670 -0.84 -21.68 13.08
N GLU A 671 0.35 -21.19 13.42
CA GLU A 671 0.54 -20.01 14.27
C GLU A 671 -0.04 -18.71 13.64
N LYS A 672 -0.25 -18.66 12.32
CA LYS A 672 -0.64 -17.46 11.56
C LYS A 672 -2.11 -17.39 11.12
N GLN A 673 -2.84 -18.51 11.12
CA GLN A 673 -4.18 -18.59 10.53
C GLN A 673 -5.16 -17.57 11.15
N ASP A 674 -5.13 -17.35 12.46
CA ASP A 674 -6.09 -16.45 13.13
C ASP A 674 -5.92 -14.97 12.79
N ARG A 675 -4.70 -14.52 12.43
CA ARG A 675 -4.40 -13.11 12.11
C ARG A 675 -4.42 -12.81 10.62
N CYS A 676 -4.06 -13.77 9.77
CA CYS A 676 -4.16 -13.62 8.30
C CYS A 676 -5.60 -13.70 7.77
N MET A 677 -6.53 -14.33 8.50
CA MET A 677 -7.96 -14.37 8.14
C MET A 677 -8.59 -12.96 8.07
N LEU A 678 -8.10 -12.00 8.86
CA LEU A 678 -8.48 -10.59 8.78
C LEU A 678 -8.02 -9.91 7.48
N TRP A 679 -6.88 -10.33 6.92
CA TRP A 679 -6.28 -9.72 5.72
C TRP A 679 -6.91 -10.22 4.43
N LEU A 680 -7.32 -11.50 4.42
CA LEU A 680 -7.84 -12.18 3.25
C LEU A 680 -9.38 -12.15 3.15
N GLY A 681 -10.04 -11.41 4.05
CA GLY A 681 -11.50 -11.31 4.11
C GLY A 681 -12.16 -12.65 4.40
N GLY A 682 -12.15 -13.07 5.67
CA GLY A 682 -13.00 -14.16 6.17
C GLY A 682 -14.50 -13.88 5.99
#